data_AF-A0A3D2IW09-F1
#
_entry.id   AF-A0A3D2IW09-F1
#
_cell.length_a   1.000
_cell.length_b   1.000
_cell.length_c   1.000
_cell.angle_alpha   90.00
_cell.angle_beta   90.00
_cell.angle_gamma   90.00
#
_symmetry.space_group_name_H-M   'P 1'
#
loop_
_entity.id
_entity.type
_entity.pdbx_description
1 polymer ?
#
loop_
_entity_poly.entity_id
_entity_poly.type
_entity_poly.pdbx_seq_one_letter_code
_entity_poly.pdbx_strand_id
1 'polypeptide(L)'
;NISTNTTNIGTNTDNIAKGIKFNVNDASSGGTLKKTFALGEEIKFDTDSNLTTTGLSTGDGIKLGLANNLTGLDSASFNSGVSISSTGINAGDKVISGVASGGTTETNAANIGDVQMAAAGARTKVVKGTNVASVDFSTDSDTGQDVYTVNANGTSISTADANALTVSTSVKDPDTNITDYQVDLSEGSKASLVKADSAMQTVVTQINGADVKTLDKDNNTANFITGDNIVLTADNGGIKVATAADLVSTSLTTGTTVVNADGVTFMGGTNQTVRLSNSGLDNGGNQITNVANGTIASDAVNFGQLQATTTTIDKGFDFDGDTGTTVNRQLGDKLTIKGGATVESDLSNGNNIGVVADGTSTLTVKLAKDLTGLNSANFGSGVSISANGLNNGGNKITNVAEATTGKDAVNFDQLSATNSLVAKGIKIGDGNSANDQQFALGDTINVTGDSNITTMASATGVQVKLNNQLNLGNEGSMQIGNSIMNSNGFTFTDNGPGKTVRLSSSGLDNGFNRITNVAAGIADTDAATVGQLNATTFALDQGWGLTAQGDVATMIKQGSAIDLNSTDGNIKVSRSADNNVSPGLLAAAPLAGANDISFDLNPDLNLDSVTTGDTIMNNNGLTITGGPSVTKAGINAADTKITNVVNGDVSEGSKDAINGGQLYAQGSGISSIIGGETVYNPVDGTFTNSNIGGTGQHSIDGAIASIKQGEVVINENIQANTTNIQTNTTNIATNKTNIDTNTTNIKVNKDKIDAGLNFGADSGATINKPVGDGSVLTFTGGNNITTTAAGSSIKFDLNGNINIDSVKTGNTTINNNGVSIVGGPSMTASGINAAGNKITDVADGMAPRDAVNMGQLDAVSQRLGNNMNELGYKIGEVEDDANAGISAAMAMSSLPQAYIAGKSLIGGGIGTYNGESAVAIGFSKLSNDGRWVMKVNGTADTQGNAGGSIGAGFHFD
;
A
#
# COMPACT_ATOMS: atom_id res chain seq x y z
N ASN A 1 49.91 -124.97 -131.12
CA ASN A 1 50.51 -125.03 -129.76
C ASN A 1 50.81 -123.68 -129.12
N ILE A 2 51.21 -122.63 -129.87
CA ILE A 2 51.36 -121.27 -129.30
C ILE A 2 50.00 -120.68 -128.82
N SER A 3 48.89 -120.97 -129.52
CA SER A 3 47.55 -120.51 -129.11
C SER A 3 47.01 -121.10 -127.80
N THR A 4 47.52 -122.26 -127.33
CA THR A 4 47.04 -122.90 -126.09
C THR A 4 47.81 -122.39 -124.86
N ASN A 5 49.10 -122.07 -125.01
CA ASN A 5 49.89 -121.51 -123.91
C ASN A 5 49.56 -120.04 -123.62
N THR A 6 49.11 -119.25 -124.60
CA THR A 6 48.63 -117.88 -124.34
C THR A 6 47.35 -117.86 -123.50
N THR A 7 46.43 -118.82 -123.72
CA THR A 7 45.20 -118.93 -122.91
C THR A 7 45.50 -119.38 -121.48
N ASN A 8 46.41 -120.34 -121.27
CA ASN A 8 46.75 -120.82 -119.93
C ASN A 8 47.55 -119.81 -119.09
N ILE A 9 48.37 -118.95 -119.73
CA ILE A 9 49.08 -117.86 -119.03
C ILE A 9 48.11 -116.72 -118.66
N GLY A 10 47.09 -116.45 -119.48
CA GLY A 10 46.03 -115.49 -119.13
C GLY A 10 45.20 -115.93 -117.92
N THR A 11 44.78 -117.19 -117.87
CA THR A 11 43.91 -117.69 -116.78
C THR A 11 44.63 -117.79 -115.43
N ASN A 12 45.94 -118.05 -115.40
CA ASN A 12 46.70 -118.09 -114.14
C ASN A 12 47.03 -116.69 -113.59
N THR A 13 47.26 -115.69 -114.43
CA THR A 13 47.40 -114.30 -113.99
C THR A 13 46.09 -113.78 -113.36
N ASP A 14 44.94 -114.11 -113.95
CA ASP A 14 43.62 -113.69 -113.44
C ASP A 14 43.22 -114.39 -112.13
N ASN A 15 43.75 -115.58 -111.84
CA ASN A 15 43.48 -116.27 -110.58
C ASN A 15 44.45 -115.86 -109.45
N ILE A 16 45.69 -115.48 -109.78
CA ILE A 16 46.64 -114.92 -108.80
C ILE A 16 46.26 -113.48 -108.42
N ALA A 17 45.67 -112.70 -109.34
CA ALA A 17 45.17 -111.35 -109.08
C ALA A 17 43.92 -111.30 -108.18
N LYS A 18 43.26 -112.43 -107.87
CA LYS A 18 42.02 -112.45 -107.08
C LYS A 18 42.21 -112.31 -105.56
N GLY A 19 43.44 -112.46 -105.05
CA GLY A 19 43.85 -112.20 -103.65
C GLY A 19 42.98 -112.85 -102.54
N ILE A 20 43.21 -112.48 -101.28
CA ILE A 20 42.35 -112.88 -100.14
C ILE A 20 41.42 -111.70 -99.81
N LYS A 21 40.11 -111.93 -99.87
CA LYS A 21 39.09 -110.90 -99.61
C LYS A 21 38.63 -110.94 -98.16
N PHE A 22 38.82 -109.84 -97.43
CA PHE A 22 38.21 -109.63 -96.11
C PHE A 22 37.02 -108.67 -96.22
N ASN A 23 35.89 -109.08 -95.64
CA ASN A 23 34.72 -108.22 -95.43
C ASN A 23 34.71 -107.77 -93.97
N VAL A 24 34.82 -106.47 -93.73
CA VAL A 24 34.64 -105.88 -92.39
C VAL A 24 33.54 -104.83 -92.48
N ASN A 25 32.55 -104.90 -91.59
CA ASN A 25 31.49 -103.90 -91.50
C ASN A 25 32.05 -102.70 -90.72
N ASP A 26 32.26 -101.58 -91.40
CA ASP A 26 32.54 -100.28 -90.76
C ASP A 26 31.21 -99.60 -90.38
N ALA A 27 31.02 -99.38 -89.08
CA ALA A 27 29.81 -98.77 -88.53
C ALA A 27 29.76 -97.23 -88.69
N SER A 28 30.83 -96.59 -89.20
CA SER A 28 30.89 -95.13 -89.36
C SER A 28 30.53 -94.60 -90.75
N SER A 29 30.33 -95.47 -91.75
CA SER A 29 30.05 -95.07 -93.14
C SER A 29 28.94 -95.84 -93.88
N GLY A 30 28.31 -96.86 -93.27
CA GLY A 30 27.11 -97.51 -93.82
C GLY A 30 27.33 -98.34 -95.09
N GLY A 31 28.54 -98.80 -95.39
CA GLY A 31 28.84 -99.67 -96.54
C GLY A 31 30.00 -100.64 -96.28
N THR A 32 29.95 -101.84 -96.89
CA THR A 32 30.97 -102.90 -96.74
C THR A 32 32.29 -102.49 -97.41
N LEU A 33 33.34 -102.22 -96.61
CA LEU A 33 34.71 -102.05 -97.13
C LEU A 33 35.27 -103.41 -97.55
N LYS A 34 35.32 -103.65 -98.86
CA LYS A 34 35.97 -104.84 -99.44
C LYS A 34 37.44 -104.51 -99.71
N LYS A 35 38.34 -105.03 -98.88
CA LYS A 35 39.79 -104.94 -99.13
C LYS A 35 40.31 -106.31 -99.55
N THR A 36 41.02 -106.33 -100.68
CA THR A 36 41.68 -107.53 -101.21
C THR A 36 43.16 -107.38 -100.92
N PHE A 37 43.71 -108.29 -100.12
CA PHE A 37 45.14 -108.37 -99.86
C PHE A 37 45.79 -109.28 -100.91
N ALA A 38 46.96 -108.89 -101.40
CA ALA A 38 47.71 -109.72 -102.33
C ALA A 38 48.31 -110.94 -101.60
N LEU A 39 48.51 -112.05 -102.31
CA LEU A 39 49.17 -113.24 -101.75
C LEU A 39 50.60 -112.87 -101.32
N GLY A 40 50.86 -112.89 -100.01
CA GLY A 40 52.15 -112.56 -99.39
C GLY A 40 52.16 -111.30 -98.50
N GLU A 41 51.06 -110.53 -98.45
CA GLU A 41 50.93 -109.39 -97.53
C GLU A 41 50.58 -109.83 -96.10
N GLU A 42 51.22 -109.21 -95.10
CA GLU A 42 50.92 -109.44 -93.68
C GLU A 42 49.62 -108.71 -93.28
N ILE A 43 48.66 -109.45 -92.71
CA ILE A 43 47.40 -108.88 -92.22
C ILE A 43 47.52 -108.64 -90.72
N LYS A 44 47.72 -107.38 -90.34
CA LYS A 44 47.77 -106.94 -88.94
C LYS A 44 46.37 -106.57 -88.45
N PHE A 45 45.94 -107.15 -87.32
CA PHE A 45 44.73 -106.73 -86.59
C PHE A 45 45.17 -105.80 -85.44
N ASP A 46 44.88 -104.50 -85.54
CA ASP A 46 45.05 -103.57 -84.42
C ASP A 46 43.89 -103.79 -83.44
N THR A 47 44.12 -104.53 -82.36
CA THR A 47 43.13 -104.73 -81.28
C THR A 47 43.22 -103.61 -80.26
N ASP A 48 42.08 -103.10 -79.78
CA ASP A 48 42.04 -102.18 -78.64
C ASP A 48 42.08 -102.95 -77.30
N SER A 49 42.00 -102.24 -76.17
CA SER A 49 42.00 -102.87 -74.84
C SER A 49 40.78 -103.76 -74.57
N ASN A 50 39.75 -103.72 -75.42
CA ASN A 50 38.51 -104.48 -75.26
C ASN A 50 38.49 -105.79 -76.05
N LEU A 51 39.40 -105.98 -77.02
CA LEU A 51 39.58 -107.21 -77.80
C LEU A 51 40.95 -107.86 -77.50
N THR A 52 40.93 -109.13 -77.08
CA THR A 52 42.13 -109.92 -76.78
C THR A 52 42.32 -111.06 -77.78
N THR A 53 43.56 -111.28 -78.21
CA THR A 53 44.00 -112.44 -79.00
C THR A 53 44.84 -113.35 -78.12
N THR A 54 44.44 -114.61 -77.95
CA THR A 54 45.26 -115.63 -77.26
C THR A 54 45.89 -116.57 -78.31
N GLY A 55 47.20 -116.82 -78.21
CA GLY A 55 47.97 -117.55 -79.22
C GLY A 55 47.53 -119.01 -79.38
N LEU A 56 47.34 -119.44 -80.63
CA LEU A 56 47.07 -120.83 -81.01
C LEU A 56 48.31 -121.47 -81.64
N SER A 57 48.51 -122.76 -81.35
CA SER A 57 49.54 -123.61 -81.93
C SER A 57 49.32 -123.75 -83.44
N THR A 58 50.41 -123.85 -84.21
CA THR A 58 50.44 -123.95 -85.68
C THR A 58 49.36 -124.88 -86.26
N GLY A 59 48.31 -124.30 -86.87
CA GLY A 59 47.31 -125.06 -87.63
C GLY A 59 45.90 -124.44 -87.73
N ASP A 60 45.44 -123.68 -86.73
CA ASP A 60 44.04 -123.20 -86.65
C ASP A 60 43.95 -121.66 -86.57
N GLY A 61 42.89 -121.08 -87.15
CA GLY A 61 42.71 -119.63 -87.35
C GLY A 61 42.60 -118.75 -86.08
N ILE A 62 42.49 -117.43 -86.27
CA ILE A 62 42.50 -116.41 -85.20
C ILE A 62 41.19 -116.45 -84.38
N LYS A 63 41.30 -116.55 -83.05
CA LYS A 63 40.18 -116.38 -82.11
C LYS A 63 40.28 -115.01 -81.43
N LEU A 64 39.22 -114.20 -81.53
CA LEU A 64 39.07 -112.90 -80.86
C LEU A 64 38.12 -113.07 -79.67
N GLY A 65 38.54 -112.64 -78.46
CA GLY A 65 37.71 -112.66 -77.25
C GLY A 65 37.64 -111.29 -76.58
N LEU A 66 36.55 -110.96 -75.89
CA LEU A 66 36.42 -109.70 -75.14
C LEU A 66 37.31 -109.70 -73.89
N ALA A 67 37.86 -108.55 -73.52
CA ALA A 67 38.58 -108.37 -72.26
C ALA A 67 37.65 -108.47 -71.05
N ASN A 68 38.16 -108.95 -69.90
CA ASN A 68 37.39 -109.07 -68.66
C ASN A 68 36.87 -107.72 -68.13
N ASN A 69 37.57 -106.63 -68.47
CA ASN A 69 37.16 -105.26 -68.15
C ASN A 69 37.06 -104.50 -69.47
N LEU A 70 35.84 -104.09 -69.81
CA LEU A 70 35.60 -103.27 -70.99
C LEU A 70 35.65 -101.79 -70.58
N THR A 71 36.55 -101.01 -71.16
CA THR A 71 36.73 -99.59 -70.87
C THR A 71 36.36 -98.74 -72.10
N GLY A 72 35.74 -97.58 -71.88
CA GLY A 72 35.37 -96.65 -72.96
C GLY A 72 34.07 -96.99 -73.72
N LEU A 73 33.15 -97.77 -73.12
CA LEU A 73 31.81 -97.99 -73.70
C LEU A 73 30.84 -96.89 -73.28
N ASP A 74 30.13 -96.28 -74.24
CA ASP A 74 29.03 -95.32 -73.96
C ASP A 74 27.79 -95.98 -73.35
N SER A 75 27.60 -97.28 -73.62
CA SER A 75 26.60 -98.12 -72.97
C SER A 75 26.96 -99.60 -73.08
N ALA A 76 26.48 -100.40 -72.13
CA ALA A 76 26.56 -101.86 -72.17
C ALA A 76 25.16 -102.45 -71.98
N SER A 77 24.70 -103.22 -72.97
CA SER A 77 23.45 -103.97 -72.91
C SER A 77 23.78 -105.45 -72.76
N PHE A 78 23.36 -106.04 -71.63
CA PHE A 78 23.49 -107.47 -71.38
C PHE A 78 22.17 -108.15 -71.75
N ASN A 79 22.24 -109.39 -72.26
CA ASN A 79 21.14 -110.09 -72.96
C ASN A 79 19.93 -110.47 -72.06
N SER A 80 19.77 -109.83 -70.91
CA SER A 80 18.77 -110.10 -69.88
C SER A 80 18.05 -108.84 -69.36
N GLY A 81 18.03 -107.75 -70.14
CA GLY A 81 17.28 -106.51 -69.81
C GLY A 81 17.98 -105.57 -68.83
N VAL A 82 19.20 -105.91 -68.39
CA VAL A 82 20.06 -105.00 -67.62
C VAL A 82 20.89 -104.18 -68.60
N SER A 83 20.80 -102.86 -68.48
CA SER A 83 21.58 -101.93 -69.30
C SER A 83 22.21 -100.83 -68.46
N ILE A 84 23.44 -100.49 -68.80
CA ILE A 84 24.17 -99.35 -68.25
C ILE A 84 24.34 -98.33 -69.37
N SER A 85 23.89 -97.09 -69.17
CA SER A 85 24.04 -95.98 -70.11
C SER A 85 24.46 -94.70 -69.38
N SER A 86 24.73 -93.63 -70.13
CA SER A 86 25.00 -92.29 -69.59
C SER A 86 23.86 -91.70 -68.74
N THR A 87 22.66 -92.28 -68.78
CA THR A 87 21.50 -91.86 -67.97
C THR A 87 21.31 -92.70 -66.71
N GLY A 88 22.15 -93.71 -66.45
CA GLY A 88 22.12 -94.52 -65.23
C GLY A 88 22.01 -96.03 -65.47
N ILE A 89 21.61 -96.74 -64.42
CA ILE A 89 21.47 -98.20 -64.41
C ILE A 89 19.98 -98.57 -64.53
N ASN A 90 19.61 -99.32 -65.56
CA ASN A 90 18.33 -100.03 -65.61
C ASN A 90 18.57 -101.50 -65.26
N ALA A 91 18.02 -101.95 -64.14
CA ALA A 91 18.19 -103.31 -63.64
C ALA A 91 17.17 -104.33 -64.19
N GLY A 92 16.25 -103.94 -65.08
CA GLY A 92 15.30 -104.85 -65.71
C GLY A 92 14.44 -105.64 -64.71
N ASP A 93 13.82 -104.92 -63.77
CA ASP A 93 13.03 -105.46 -62.65
C ASP A 93 13.80 -106.38 -61.69
N LYS A 94 15.13 -106.30 -61.66
CA LYS A 94 15.97 -107.01 -60.69
C LYS A 94 16.43 -106.09 -59.55
N VAL A 95 16.59 -106.69 -58.37
CA VAL A 95 17.08 -106.00 -57.17
C VAL A 95 18.54 -105.58 -57.38
N ILE A 96 18.83 -104.30 -57.13
CA ILE A 96 20.21 -103.78 -57.03
C ILE A 96 20.68 -103.97 -55.59
N SER A 97 21.45 -105.03 -55.32
CA SER A 97 22.03 -105.30 -54.00
C SER A 97 23.43 -104.68 -53.85
N GLY A 98 23.76 -104.14 -52.67
CA GLY A 98 25.09 -103.60 -52.36
C GLY A 98 25.23 -102.07 -52.45
N VAL A 99 24.12 -101.32 -52.51
CA VAL A 99 24.12 -99.85 -52.44
C VAL A 99 24.35 -99.39 -51.00
N ALA A 100 25.42 -98.61 -50.76
CA ALA A 100 25.77 -98.10 -49.44
C ALA A 100 24.77 -97.03 -48.95
N SER A 101 24.45 -97.04 -47.65
CA SER A 101 23.60 -96.03 -46.99
C SER A 101 24.36 -94.69 -46.86
N GLY A 102 23.65 -93.56 -47.03
CA GLY A 102 24.19 -92.22 -46.70
C GLY A 102 24.52 -91.26 -47.85
N GLY A 103 23.76 -91.26 -48.96
CA GLY A 103 23.94 -90.26 -50.03
C GLY A 103 23.47 -88.85 -49.65
N THR A 104 24.31 -87.83 -49.84
CA THR A 104 24.05 -86.41 -49.52
C THR A 104 23.70 -85.53 -50.73
N THR A 105 23.50 -86.12 -51.91
CA THR A 105 23.18 -85.43 -53.17
C THR A 105 21.94 -86.04 -53.85
N GLU A 106 21.13 -85.22 -54.52
CA GLU A 106 19.83 -85.62 -55.11
C GLU A 106 19.89 -86.77 -56.14
N THR A 107 21.07 -87.12 -56.63
CA THR A 107 21.28 -88.12 -57.71
C THR A 107 21.72 -89.51 -57.22
N ASN A 108 21.82 -89.75 -55.91
CA ASN A 108 22.22 -91.06 -55.37
C ASN A 108 21.03 -92.04 -55.27
N ALA A 109 21.28 -93.32 -55.53
CA ALA A 109 20.30 -94.37 -55.24
C ALA A 109 20.17 -94.57 -53.72
N ALA A 110 19.00 -94.26 -53.16
CA ALA A 110 18.69 -94.51 -51.75
C ALA A 110 18.42 -96.01 -51.51
N ASN A 111 18.94 -96.58 -50.42
CA ASN A 111 18.57 -97.95 -50.05
C ASN A 111 17.28 -97.98 -49.21
N ILE A 112 16.70 -99.17 -49.01
CA ILE A 112 15.44 -99.31 -48.26
C ILE A 112 15.54 -98.83 -46.80
N GLY A 113 16.74 -98.83 -46.21
CA GLY A 113 17.01 -98.28 -44.89
C GLY A 113 16.91 -96.75 -44.84
N ASP A 114 17.40 -96.05 -45.87
CA ASP A 114 17.29 -94.58 -45.97
C ASP A 114 15.80 -94.15 -46.12
N VAL A 115 15.00 -94.93 -46.87
CA VAL A 115 13.54 -94.70 -47.03
C VAL A 115 12.77 -95.01 -45.74
N GLN A 116 13.13 -96.06 -45.01
CA GLN A 116 12.51 -96.38 -43.71
C GLN A 116 12.87 -95.36 -42.62
N MET A 117 14.07 -94.77 -42.67
CA MET A 117 14.50 -93.72 -41.75
C MET A 117 13.76 -92.40 -42.02
N ALA A 118 13.52 -92.05 -43.29
CA ALA A 118 12.68 -90.91 -43.68
C ALA A 118 11.20 -91.10 -43.28
N ALA A 119 10.66 -92.32 -43.35
CA ALA A 119 9.29 -92.63 -42.95
C ALA A 119 9.09 -92.68 -41.41
N ALA A 120 10.11 -93.03 -40.64
CA ALA A 120 10.05 -93.04 -39.18
C ALA A 120 10.10 -91.64 -38.54
N GLY A 121 10.59 -90.62 -39.27
CA GLY A 121 10.60 -89.21 -38.85
C GLY A 121 9.25 -88.48 -38.97
N ALA A 122 8.23 -89.09 -39.58
CA ALA A 122 6.92 -88.49 -39.81
C ALA A 122 5.84 -88.89 -38.77
N ARG A 123 6.24 -89.32 -37.56
CA ARG A 123 5.32 -89.70 -36.47
C ARG A 123 5.28 -88.63 -35.37
N THR A 124 4.10 -88.05 -35.13
CA THR A 124 3.87 -87.04 -34.08
C THR A 124 3.72 -87.69 -32.71
N LYS A 125 4.40 -87.12 -31.70
CA LYS A 125 4.30 -87.51 -30.29
C LYS A 125 3.44 -86.49 -29.54
N VAL A 126 2.28 -86.89 -29.04
CA VAL A 126 1.43 -86.06 -28.17
C VAL A 126 1.61 -86.51 -26.72
N VAL A 127 2.08 -85.60 -25.86
CA VAL A 127 2.27 -85.85 -24.41
C VAL A 127 1.14 -85.13 -23.65
N LYS A 128 0.48 -85.79 -22.68
CA LYS A 128 -0.56 -85.13 -21.88
C LYS A 128 0.02 -83.94 -21.11
N GLY A 129 -0.59 -82.76 -21.25
CA GLY A 129 -0.34 -81.61 -20.38
C GLY A 129 -1.06 -81.76 -19.03
N THR A 130 -0.73 -80.93 -18.05
CA THR A 130 -1.33 -80.99 -16.70
C THR A 130 -2.84 -80.77 -16.67
N ASN A 131 -3.42 -80.13 -17.70
CA ASN A 131 -4.85 -79.85 -17.80
C ASN A 131 -5.64 -80.86 -18.68
N VAL A 132 -5.04 -82.02 -18.96
CA VAL A 132 -5.62 -83.08 -19.79
C VAL A 132 -5.82 -84.33 -18.94
N ALA A 133 -7.05 -84.82 -18.84
CA ALA A 133 -7.44 -86.00 -18.06
C ALA A 133 -6.87 -87.28 -18.66
N SER A 134 -7.09 -87.49 -19.96
CA SER A 134 -6.49 -88.57 -20.74
C SER A 134 -6.26 -88.13 -22.19
N VAL A 135 -5.30 -88.79 -22.86
CA VAL A 135 -5.19 -88.78 -24.31
C VAL A 135 -5.41 -90.22 -24.73
N ASP A 136 -6.56 -90.48 -25.33
CA ASP A 136 -6.95 -91.84 -25.70
C ASP A 136 -6.47 -92.11 -27.14
N PHE A 137 -5.88 -93.29 -27.33
CA PHE A 137 -5.32 -93.73 -28.61
C PHE A 137 -6.23 -94.75 -29.28
N SER A 138 -6.47 -94.56 -30.58
CA SER A 138 -7.13 -95.56 -31.42
C SER A 138 -6.56 -95.53 -32.84
N THR A 139 -6.57 -96.67 -33.53
CA THR A 139 -6.20 -96.74 -34.94
C THR A 139 -7.47 -96.80 -35.78
N ASP A 140 -7.59 -95.91 -36.77
CA ASP A 140 -8.71 -95.87 -37.70
C ASP A 140 -8.72 -97.15 -38.55
N SER A 141 -9.80 -97.93 -38.49
CA SER A 141 -9.88 -99.27 -39.09
C SER A 141 -9.95 -99.27 -40.61
N ASP A 142 -10.27 -98.14 -41.23
CA ASP A 142 -10.45 -98.02 -42.68
C ASP A 142 -9.20 -97.46 -43.37
N THR A 143 -8.40 -96.65 -42.64
CA THR A 143 -7.24 -95.94 -43.20
C THR A 143 -5.90 -96.29 -42.56
N GLY A 144 -5.90 -96.99 -41.42
CA GLY A 144 -4.69 -97.40 -40.71
C GLY A 144 -3.91 -96.26 -40.02
N GLN A 145 -4.50 -95.06 -39.90
CA GLN A 145 -3.87 -93.92 -39.23
C GLN A 145 -4.01 -93.97 -37.70
N ASP A 146 -2.98 -93.52 -37.00
CA ASP A 146 -2.96 -93.30 -35.54
C ASP A 146 -3.79 -92.03 -35.19
N VAL A 147 -4.90 -92.18 -34.46
CA VAL A 147 -5.77 -91.07 -34.01
C VAL A 147 -5.66 -90.88 -32.49
N TYR A 148 -5.40 -89.65 -32.06
CA TYR A 148 -5.31 -89.25 -30.65
C TYR A 148 -6.47 -88.30 -30.27
N THR A 149 -7.32 -88.70 -29.32
CA THR A 149 -8.40 -87.86 -28.78
C THR A 149 -7.98 -87.27 -27.43
N VAL A 150 -8.04 -85.94 -27.28
CA VAL A 150 -7.59 -85.23 -26.07
C VAL A 150 -8.79 -84.87 -25.18
N ASN A 151 -8.91 -85.48 -24.00
CA ASN A 151 -9.96 -85.20 -23.02
C ASN A 151 -9.42 -84.25 -21.93
N ALA A 152 -9.99 -83.05 -21.77
CA ALA A 152 -9.56 -82.08 -20.75
C ALA A 152 -10.02 -82.47 -19.33
N ASN A 153 -9.25 -82.10 -18.29
CA ASN A 153 -9.73 -82.15 -16.90
C ASN A 153 -10.86 -81.10 -16.72
N GLY A 154 -11.95 -81.44 -16.02
CA GLY A 154 -13.00 -80.48 -15.70
C GLY A 154 -12.50 -79.33 -14.82
N THR A 155 -13.01 -78.12 -15.04
CA THR A 155 -12.66 -76.91 -14.26
C THR A 155 -13.34 -76.93 -12.89
N SER A 156 -12.60 -76.74 -11.79
CA SER A 156 -13.19 -76.51 -10.47
C SER A 156 -13.28 -75.00 -10.17
N ILE A 157 -14.49 -74.48 -9.94
CA ILE A 157 -14.70 -73.14 -9.37
C ILE A 157 -15.09 -73.33 -7.90
N SER A 158 -14.20 -72.94 -6.97
CA SER A 158 -14.45 -72.97 -5.52
C SER A 158 -14.44 -71.55 -4.97
N THR A 159 -15.43 -71.20 -4.14
CA THR A 159 -15.41 -69.94 -3.39
C THR A 159 -14.57 -70.11 -2.13
N ALA A 160 -13.71 -69.15 -1.81
CA ALA A 160 -12.86 -69.21 -0.60
C ALA A 160 -13.68 -69.08 0.70
N ASP A 161 -14.89 -68.50 0.60
CA ASP A 161 -15.85 -68.37 1.69
C ASP A 161 -17.28 -68.64 1.16
N ALA A 162 -17.86 -69.75 1.60
CA ALA A 162 -19.22 -70.16 1.25
C ALA A 162 -20.31 -69.19 1.76
N ASN A 163 -19.95 -68.28 2.67
CA ASN A 163 -20.84 -67.23 3.18
C ASN A 163 -20.87 -65.97 2.32
N ALA A 164 -20.03 -65.83 1.29
CA ALA A 164 -20.01 -64.65 0.40
C ALA A 164 -20.66 -64.92 -0.97
N LEU A 165 -20.29 -66.05 -1.59
CA LEU A 165 -20.83 -66.50 -2.87
C LEU A 165 -21.15 -67.99 -2.83
N THR A 166 -22.22 -68.37 -3.54
CA THR A 166 -22.61 -69.76 -3.78
C THR A 166 -22.40 -70.09 -5.26
N VAL A 167 -21.80 -71.24 -5.54
CA VAL A 167 -21.59 -71.76 -6.89
C VAL A 167 -22.32 -73.09 -7.00
N SER A 168 -23.22 -73.19 -7.98
CA SER A 168 -24.00 -74.41 -8.24
C SER A 168 -23.72 -74.94 -9.64
N THR A 169 -23.59 -76.26 -9.76
CA THR A 169 -23.23 -76.94 -11.01
C THR A 169 -24.49 -77.33 -11.78
N SER A 170 -24.56 -77.00 -13.08
CA SER A 170 -25.58 -77.57 -13.98
C SER A 170 -25.14 -78.95 -14.50
N VAL A 171 -26.08 -79.74 -15.04
CA VAL A 171 -25.77 -81.04 -15.65
C VAL A 171 -24.94 -80.83 -16.94
N LYS A 172 -23.87 -81.61 -17.13
CA LYS A 172 -22.98 -81.53 -18.30
C LYS A 172 -23.74 -81.73 -19.61
N ASP A 173 -23.54 -80.84 -20.58
CA ASP A 173 -24.07 -80.98 -21.93
C ASP A 173 -23.30 -82.09 -22.69
N PRO A 174 -23.97 -83.18 -23.11
CA PRO A 174 -23.29 -84.36 -23.68
C PRO A 174 -22.82 -84.16 -25.12
N ASP A 175 -23.34 -83.17 -25.85
CA ASP A 175 -23.03 -82.94 -27.26
C ASP A 175 -21.88 -81.92 -27.42
N THR A 176 -21.77 -80.97 -26.50
CA THR A 176 -20.73 -79.93 -26.50
C THR A 176 -19.61 -80.16 -25.47
N ASN A 177 -19.80 -81.10 -24.54
CA ASN A 177 -18.92 -81.38 -23.40
C ASN A 177 -18.72 -80.17 -22.44
N ILE A 178 -19.62 -79.18 -22.44
CA ILE A 178 -19.56 -77.99 -21.57
C ILE A 178 -20.42 -78.20 -20.32
N THR A 179 -19.91 -77.81 -19.14
CA THR A 179 -20.68 -77.74 -17.88
C THR A 179 -20.78 -76.26 -17.49
N ASP A 180 -22.01 -75.74 -17.41
CA ASP A 180 -22.26 -74.34 -17.04
C ASP A 180 -22.40 -74.19 -15.52
N TYR A 181 -21.60 -73.31 -14.92
CA TYR A 181 -21.56 -73.06 -13.47
C TYR A 181 -22.27 -71.74 -13.16
N GLN A 182 -23.33 -71.80 -12.34
CA GLN A 182 -24.09 -70.61 -11.95
C GLN A 182 -23.51 -70.03 -10.66
N VAL A 183 -23.03 -68.78 -10.71
CA VAL A 183 -22.40 -68.05 -9.60
C VAL A 183 -23.35 -66.95 -9.09
N ASP A 184 -23.73 -67.00 -7.82
CA ASP A 184 -24.64 -66.03 -7.16
C ASP A 184 -24.11 -65.63 -5.77
N LEU A 185 -24.62 -64.55 -5.17
CA LEU A 185 -24.35 -64.14 -3.80
C LEU A 185 -25.04 -65.08 -2.80
N SER A 186 -24.41 -65.35 -1.65
CA SER A 186 -24.99 -66.19 -0.60
C SER A 186 -26.24 -65.55 0.03
N GLU A 187 -27.09 -66.35 0.69
CA GLU A 187 -28.22 -65.82 1.48
C GLU A 187 -27.76 -64.88 2.61
N GLY A 188 -26.60 -65.13 3.22
CA GLY A 188 -26.03 -64.26 4.25
C GLY A 188 -25.59 -62.89 3.72
N SER A 189 -25.01 -62.85 2.51
CA SER A 189 -24.64 -61.60 1.83
C SER A 189 -25.88 -60.84 1.34
N LYS A 190 -26.89 -61.55 0.82
CA LYS A 190 -28.18 -60.94 0.44
C LYS A 190 -28.91 -60.36 1.65
N ALA A 191 -28.93 -61.06 2.80
CA ALA A 191 -29.49 -60.54 4.05
C ALA A 191 -28.70 -59.35 4.63
N SER A 192 -27.37 -59.33 4.46
CA SER A 192 -26.54 -58.20 4.88
C SER A 192 -26.79 -56.95 4.02
N LEU A 193 -27.08 -57.12 2.73
CA LEU A 193 -27.51 -56.03 1.85
C LEU A 193 -28.90 -55.50 2.25
N VAL A 194 -29.84 -56.35 2.70
CA VAL A 194 -31.13 -55.92 3.27
C VAL A 194 -30.95 -55.18 4.59
N LYS A 195 -30.00 -55.59 5.44
CA LYS A 195 -29.61 -54.82 6.64
C LYS A 195 -28.96 -53.49 6.28
N ALA A 196 -28.19 -53.40 5.21
CA ALA A 196 -27.64 -52.13 4.72
C ALA A 196 -28.75 -51.20 4.19
N ASP A 197 -29.81 -51.74 3.58
CA ASP A 197 -31.00 -51.00 3.14
C ASP A 197 -31.88 -50.51 4.31
N SER A 198 -31.91 -51.25 5.43
CA SER A 198 -32.64 -50.89 6.67
C SER A 198 -31.78 -50.22 7.76
N ALA A 199 -30.47 -50.08 7.54
CA ALA A 199 -29.54 -49.34 8.42
C ALA A 199 -29.67 -47.81 8.29
N MET A 200 -30.68 -47.32 7.58
CA MET A 200 -31.11 -45.93 7.65
C MET A 200 -31.95 -45.74 8.92
N GLN A 201 -31.25 -45.31 9.97
CA GLN A 201 -31.61 -45.21 11.39
C GLN A 201 -33.07 -44.85 11.72
N THR A 202 -33.70 -45.64 12.59
CA THR A 202 -34.89 -45.22 13.35
C THR A 202 -34.47 -44.26 14.46
N VAL A 203 -34.97 -43.02 14.44
CA VAL A 203 -34.72 -42.02 15.51
C VAL A 203 -36.03 -41.69 16.19
N VAL A 204 -36.17 -42.04 17.47
CA VAL A 204 -37.34 -41.71 18.30
C VAL A 204 -37.04 -40.46 19.13
N THR A 205 -37.81 -39.39 18.97
CA THR A 205 -37.70 -38.18 19.82
C THR A 205 -38.69 -38.25 20.98
N GLN A 206 -38.24 -37.92 22.19
CA GLN A 206 -39.07 -37.93 23.42
C GLN A 206 -39.13 -36.54 24.08
N ILE A 207 -40.27 -36.22 24.71
CA ILE A 207 -40.40 -35.10 25.65
C ILE A 207 -40.79 -35.68 27.00
N ASN A 208 -39.97 -35.43 28.03
CA ASN A 208 -40.16 -35.95 29.41
C ASN A 208 -40.43 -37.47 29.48
N GLY A 209 -39.80 -38.24 28.59
CA GLY A 209 -39.94 -39.71 28.53
C GLY A 209 -41.11 -40.24 27.71
N ALA A 210 -41.91 -39.37 27.08
CA ALA A 210 -42.98 -39.76 26.15
C ALA A 210 -42.54 -39.58 24.69
N ASP A 211 -42.73 -40.61 23.86
CA ASP A 211 -42.42 -40.57 22.43
C ASP A 211 -43.30 -39.54 21.70
N VAL A 212 -42.67 -38.64 20.95
CA VAL A 212 -43.33 -37.54 20.21
C VAL A 212 -43.42 -37.87 18.72
N LYS A 213 -42.28 -38.28 18.12
CA LYS A 213 -42.22 -38.66 16.71
C LYS A 213 -41.07 -39.63 16.45
N THR A 214 -41.36 -40.70 15.72
CA THR A 214 -40.34 -41.62 15.20
C THR A 214 -40.05 -41.26 13.75
N LEU A 215 -38.78 -41.01 13.45
CA LEU A 215 -38.28 -40.83 12.09
C LEU A 215 -37.80 -42.17 11.56
N ASP A 216 -38.36 -42.59 10.44
CA ASP A 216 -38.04 -43.84 9.75
C ASP A 216 -38.00 -43.61 8.22
N LYS A 217 -37.85 -44.69 7.46
CA LYS A 217 -37.74 -44.64 5.99
C LYS A 217 -38.97 -44.05 5.28
N ASP A 218 -40.15 -44.14 5.88
CA ASP A 218 -41.41 -43.67 5.29
C ASP A 218 -41.84 -42.30 5.89
N ASN A 219 -41.22 -41.88 7.00
CA ASN A 219 -41.54 -40.66 7.74
C ASN A 219 -40.28 -39.93 8.22
N ASN A 220 -39.49 -39.41 7.29
CA ASN A 220 -38.15 -38.86 7.54
C ASN A 220 -38.09 -37.33 7.73
N THR A 221 -39.24 -36.67 7.97
CA THR A 221 -39.31 -35.22 8.18
C THR A 221 -39.48 -34.89 9.66
N ALA A 222 -38.43 -34.36 10.29
CA ALA A 222 -38.47 -33.86 11.66
C ALA A 222 -39.02 -32.42 11.69
N ASN A 223 -40.22 -32.21 12.24
CA ASN A 223 -40.81 -30.89 12.36
C ASN A 223 -40.62 -30.33 13.78
N PHE A 224 -39.73 -29.35 13.93
CA PHE A 224 -39.53 -28.65 15.19
C PHE A 224 -40.38 -27.37 15.21
N ILE A 225 -41.25 -27.23 16.22
CA ILE A 225 -42.24 -26.14 16.29
C ILE A 225 -41.74 -25.07 17.26
N THR A 226 -41.72 -23.81 16.80
CA THR A 226 -41.45 -22.62 17.61
C THR A 226 -42.57 -22.42 18.63
N GLY A 227 -42.21 -22.26 19.91
CA GLY A 227 -43.14 -21.86 20.97
C GLY A 227 -42.98 -20.38 21.32
N ASP A 228 -43.82 -19.86 22.21
CA ASP A 228 -43.87 -18.42 22.52
C ASP A 228 -42.52 -17.79 22.89
N ASN A 229 -41.65 -18.54 23.59
CA ASN A 229 -40.35 -18.06 24.07
C ASN A 229 -39.13 -18.65 23.34
N ILE A 230 -39.32 -19.59 22.41
CA ILE A 230 -38.23 -20.30 21.71
C ILE A 230 -38.40 -20.14 20.21
N VAL A 231 -37.47 -19.43 19.59
CA VAL A 231 -37.39 -19.23 18.15
C VAL A 231 -36.46 -20.26 17.53
N LEU A 232 -36.96 -20.96 16.51
CA LEU A 232 -36.21 -21.92 15.73
C LEU A 232 -35.94 -21.35 14.33
N THR A 233 -34.69 -21.30 13.90
CA THR A 233 -34.30 -20.86 12.55
C THR A 233 -33.35 -21.86 11.89
N ALA A 234 -33.49 -22.07 10.59
CA ALA A 234 -32.52 -22.86 9.82
C ALA A 234 -31.19 -22.08 9.70
N ASP A 235 -30.07 -22.73 10.02
CA ASP A 235 -28.73 -22.13 9.92
C ASP A 235 -27.75 -23.15 9.31
N ASN A 236 -27.42 -22.97 8.03
CA ASN A 236 -26.45 -23.75 7.24
C ASN A 236 -26.52 -25.28 7.46
N GLY A 237 -27.71 -25.87 7.41
CA GLY A 237 -27.93 -27.31 7.57
C GLY A 237 -28.19 -27.78 9.00
N GLY A 238 -28.17 -26.87 9.99
CA GLY A 238 -28.58 -27.12 11.38
C GLY A 238 -29.84 -26.36 11.78
N ILE A 239 -30.36 -26.67 12.97
CA ILE A 239 -31.45 -25.93 13.61
C ILE A 239 -30.85 -25.08 14.72
N LYS A 240 -30.93 -23.76 14.56
CA LYS A 240 -30.54 -22.81 15.59
C LYS A 240 -31.70 -22.60 16.54
N VAL A 241 -31.52 -23.00 17.80
CA VAL A 241 -32.47 -22.79 18.89
C VAL A 241 -32.07 -21.53 19.64
N ALA A 242 -32.92 -20.50 19.62
CA ALA A 242 -32.71 -19.25 20.33
C ALA A 242 -33.93 -18.92 21.19
N THR A 243 -33.75 -18.10 22.22
CA THR A 243 -34.88 -17.46 22.88
C THR A 243 -35.49 -16.41 21.96
N ALA A 244 -36.80 -16.21 22.03
CA ALA A 244 -37.46 -15.07 21.40
C ALA A 244 -36.83 -13.76 21.90
N ALA A 245 -36.79 -12.74 21.04
CA ALA A 245 -36.30 -11.41 21.42
C ALA A 245 -37.15 -10.82 22.56
N ASP A 246 -38.45 -11.04 22.50
CA ASP A 246 -39.42 -10.69 23.54
C ASP A 246 -39.91 -11.97 24.21
N LEU A 247 -39.63 -12.11 25.52
CA LEU A 247 -40.10 -13.25 26.31
C LEU A 247 -41.49 -12.96 26.89
N VAL A 248 -42.46 -13.81 26.59
CA VAL A 248 -43.79 -13.83 27.23
C VAL A 248 -43.71 -14.75 28.44
N SER A 249 -43.58 -14.17 29.65
CA SER A 249 -43.57 -14.91 30.92
C SER A 249 -44.44 -14.23 31.97
N THR A 250 -45.13 -15.02 32.80
CA THR A 250 -45.87 -14.52 33.97
C THR A 250 -44.94 -14.06 35.09
N SER A 251 -43.76 -14.68 35.19
CA SER A 251 -42.68 -14.25 36.09
C SER A 251 -41.34 -14.77 35.59
N LEU A 252 -40.32 -13.92 35.59
CA LEU A 252 -38.95 -14.29 35.28
C LEU A 252 -38.08 -14.09 36.53
N THR A 253 -37.50 -15.18 37.04
CA THR A 253 -36.57 -15.15 38.17
C THR A 253 -35.16 -15.42 37.68
N THR A 254 -34.28 -14.42 37.81
CA THR A 254 -32.85 -14.54 37.47
C THR A 254 -32.02 -14.24 38.72
N GLY A 255 -31.56 -15.29 39.40
CA GLY A 255 -30.90 -15.15 40.70
C GLY A 255 -31.87 -14.59 41.75
N THR A 256 -31.56 -13.42 42.29
CA THR A 256 -32.41 -12.70 43.27
C THR A 256 -33.35 -11.68 42.63
N THR A 257 -33.31 -11.49 41.31
CA THR A 257 -34.20 -10.56 40.59
C THR A 257 -35.45 -11.28 40.13
N VAL A 258 -36.61 -10.69 40.44
CA VAL A 258 -37.93 -11.15 39.99
C VAL A 258 -38.54 -10.06 39.12
N VAL A 259 -38.88 -10.40 37.88
CA VAL A 259 -39.70 -9.56 36.99
C VAL A 259 -41.08 -10.19 36.91
N ASN A 260 -42.13 -9.45 37.24
CA ASN A 260 -43.53 -9.91 37.19
C ASN A 260 -44.48 -8.73 36.95
N ALA A 261 -45.79 -8.95 37.09
CA ALA A 261 -46.81 -7.92 36.90
C ALA A 261 -46.69 -6.72 37.87
N ASP A 262 -46.05 -6.89 39.03
CA ASP A 262 -45.82 -5.83 40.02
C ASP A 262 -44.55 -5.00 39.71
N GLY A 263 -43.79 -5.38 38.67
CA GLY A 263 -42.59 -4.70 38.19
C GLY A 263 -41.30 -5.51 38.38
N VAL A 264 -40.21 -4.83 38.74
CA VAL A 264 -38.89 -5.45 38.96
C VAL A 264 -38.54 -5.39 40.45
N THR A 265 -38.34 -6.54 41.07
CA THR A 265 -37.94 -6.67 42.47
C THR A 265 -36.59 -7.34 42.59
N PHE A 266 -35.65 -6.72 43.30
CA PHE A 266 -34.38 -7.32 43.69
C PHE A 266 -34.47 -7.79 45.15
N MET A 267 -34.47 -9.10 45.36
CA MET A 267 -34.52 -9.72 46.68
C MET A 267 -33.11 -9.78 47.31
N GLY A 268 -32.61 -8.63 47.76
CA GLY A 268 -31.51 -8.57 48.75
C GLY A 268 -32.00 -8.97 50.14
N GLY A 269 -31.08 -9.34 51.06
CA GLY A 269 -31.40 -9.79 52.43
C GLY A 269 -32.24 -8.79 53.27
N THR A 270 -32.45 -9.06 54.56
CA THR A 270 -33.35 -8.28 55.44
C THR A 270 -33.17 -6.76 55.28
N ASN A 271 -34.20 -6.06 54.78
CA ASN A 271 -34.25 -4.62 54.44
C ASN A 271 -33.41 -4.12 53.25
N GLN A 272 -33.09 -4.98 52.28
CA GLN A 272 -32.36 -4.59 51.06
C GLN A 272 -33.20 -4.78 49.77
N THR A 273 -34.52 -4.79 49.87
CA THR A 273 -35.38 -4.97 48.69
C THR A 273 -35.49 -3.67 47.89
N VAL A 274 -35.04 -3.69 46.64
CA VAL A 274 -35.27 -2.59 45.68
C VAL A 274 -36.42 -2.99 44.76
N ARG A 275 -37.43 -2.14 44.64
CA ARG A 275 -38.63 -2.40 43.84
C ARG A 275 -38.89 -1.23 42.90
N LEU A 276 -38.94 -1.51 41.61
CA LEU A 276 -39.50 -0.60 40.62
C LEU A 276 -40.91 -1.08 40.28
N SER A 277 -41.92 -0.29 40.64
CA SER A 277 -43.34 -0.60 40.45
C SER A 277 -44.07 0.55 39.73
N ASN A 278 -45.36 0.38 39.49
CA ASN A 278 -46.23 1.45 38.97
C ASN A 278 -46.34 2.68 39.89
N SER A 279 -45.92 2.57 41.15
CA SER A 279 -45.92 3.65 42.14
C SER A 279 -44.56 4.35 42.25
N GLY A 280 -43.59 3.97 41.41
CA GLY A 280 -42.23 4.52 41.39
C GLY A 280 -41.17 3.55 41.92
N LEU A 281 -39.99 4.10 42.20
CA LEU A 281 -38.85 3.39 42.79
C LEU A 281 -38.92 3.43 44.31
N ASP A 282 -39.04 2.27 44.94
CA ASP A 282 -38.75 2.08 46.36
C ASP A 282 -37.36 1.42 46.49
N ASN A 283 -36.37 2.20 46.95
CA ASN A 283 -35.03 1.69 47.14
C ASN A 283 -34.86 0.95 48.49
N GLY A 284 -35.93 0.73 49.26
CA GLY A 284 -35.90 -0.06 50.51
C GLY A 284 -35.00 0.54 51.60
N GLY A 285 -34.73 1.85 51.55
CA GLY A 285 -33.78 2.52 52.44
C GLY A 285 -32.30 2.33 52.07
N ASN A 286 -31.99 1.65 50.94
CA ASN A 286 -30.62 1.54 50.45
C ASN A 286 -30.11 2.89 49.92
N GLN A 287 -28.78 3.05 49.82
CA GLN A 287 -28.17 4.18 49.11
C GLN A 287 -28.37 4.00 47.60
N ILE A 288 -28.76 5.08 46.90
CA ILE A 288 -28.80 5.12 45.44
C ILE A 288 -27.49 5.75 44.96
N THR A 289 -26.62 4.95 44.35
CA THR A 289 -25.35 5.41 43.77
C THR A 289 -25.50 5.68 42.27
N ASN A 290 -24.57 6.44 41.66
CA ASN A 290 -24.57 6.80 40.23
C ASN A 290 -25.78 7.66 39.76
N VAL A 291 -26.43 8.40 40.65
CA VAL A 291 -27.41 9.42 40.27
C VAL A 291 -26.66 10.62 39.69
N ALA A 292 -26.82 10.89 38.40
CA ALA A 292 -26.27 12.09 37.75
C ALA A 292 -26.91 13.36 38.34
N ASN A 293 -26.33 14.53 38.06
CA ASN A 293 -26.93 15.79 38.49
C ASN A 293 -28.27 15.99 37.77
N GLY A 294 -29.38 16.09 38.52
CA GLY A 294 -30.67 16.48 37.97
C GLY A 294 -30.63 17.83 37.27
N THR A 295 -31.26 17.90 36.09
CA THR A 295 -31.30 19.07 35.19
C THR A 295 -32.72 19.63 35.03
N ILE A 296 -33.76 18.85 35.37
CA ILE A 296 -35.16 19.27 35.39
C ILE A 296 -35.81 19.00 36.75
N ALA A 297 -36.95 19.65 37.03
CA ALA A 297 -37.59 19.64 38.36
C ALA A 297 -38.04 18.26 38.88
N SER A 298 -38.22 17.27 38.00
CA SER A 298 -38.60 15.89 38.37
C SER A 298 -37.42 14.94 38.57
N ASP A 299 -36.19 15.39 38.33
CA ASP A 299 -35.00 14.55 38.51
C ASP A 299 -34.69 14.34 40.00
N ALA A 300 -34.10 13.19 40.32
CA ALA A 300 -33.57 12.95 41.66
C ALA A 300 -32.32 13.80 41.91
N VAL A 301 -32.30 14.55 43.01
CA VAL A 301 -31.13 15.33 43.44
C VAL A 301 -30.13 14.39 44.13
N ASN A 302 -28.91 14.30 43.61
CA ASN A 302 -27.86 13.52 44.26
C ASN A 302 -27.22 14.29 45.45
N PHE A 303 -26.50 13.59 46.32
CA PHE A 303 -25.82 14.22 47.45
C PHE A 303 -24.82 15.28 47.01
N GLY A 304 -24.18 15.11 45.84
CA GLY A 304 -23.27 16.12 45.26
C GLY A 304 -23.97 17.43 44.89
N GLN A 305 -25.21 17.41 44.41
CA GLN A 305 -26.00 18.61 44.09
C GLN A 305 -26.53 19.29 45.35
N LEU A 306 -27.01 18.50 46.32
CA LEU A 306 -27.40 19.03 47.61
C LEU A 306 -26.18 19.62 48.32
N GLN A 307 -25.06 18.89 48.35
CA GLN A 307 -23.79 19.35 48.88
C GLN A 307 -23.26 20.54 48.09
N ALA A 308 -23.41 20.63 46.77
CA ALA A 308 -23.01 21.82 46.01
C ALA A 308 -23.87 23.04 46.37
N THR A 309 -25.16 22.85 46.60
CA THR A 309 -26.08 23.90 47.06
C THR A 309 -25.74 24.34 48.48
N THR A 310 -25.60 23.39 49.41
CA THR A 310 -25.16 23.62 50.79
C THR A 310 -23.77 24.24 50.83
N THR A 311 -22.82 23.78 50.02
CA THR A 311 -21.48 24.39 49.89
C THR A 311 -21.57 25.80 49.35
N THR A 312 -22.53 26.11 48.46
CA THR A 312 -22.74 27.47 47.95
C THR A 312 -23.36 28.39 48.99
N ILE A 313 -24.24 27.87 49.86
CA ILE A 313 -24.83 28.61 50.97
C ILE A 313 -23.81 28.79 52.10
N ASP A 314 -23.06 27.75 52.44
CA ASP A 314 -22.02 27.74 53.48
C ASP A 314 -20.82 28.59 53.10
N LYS A 315 -20.59 28.81 51.79
CA LYS A 315 -19.66 29.81 51.29
C LYS A 315 -19.99 31.22 51.76
N GLY A 316 -21.20 31.50 52.25
CA GLY A 316 -21.59 32.81 52.78
C GLY A 316 -21.54 33.94 51.74
N PHE A 317 -21.70 35.18 52.22
CA PHE A 317 -21.50 36.40 51.45
C PHE A 317 -20.16 37.01 51.80
N ASP A 318 -19.33 37.20 50.78
CA ASP A 318 -18.06 37.89 50.86
C ASP A 318 -18.28 39.39 50.76
N PHE A 319 -17.93 40.11 51.83
CA PHE A 319 -17.94 41.57 51.87
C PHE A 319 -16.52 42.10 51.87
N ASP A 320 -16.10 42.61 50.72
CA ASP A 320 -14.82 43.29 50.58
C ASP A 320 -14.92 44.75 50.98
N GLY A 321 -13.89 45.23 51.67
CA GLY A 321 -13.57 46.65 51.72
C GLY A 321 -12.57 46.98 50.60
N ASP A 322 -12.23 48.25 50.44
CA ASP A 322 -11.14 48.69 49.56
C ASP A 322 -9.78 48.12 50.00
N THR A 323 -9.61 47.78 51.29
CA THR A 323 -8.44 47.06 51.83
C THR A 323 -8.82 46.10 52.97
N GLY A 324 -7.91 45.20 53.34
CA GLY A 324 -8.18 44.16 54.35
C GLY A 324 -8.66 42.85 53.73
N THR A 325 -8.87 41.82 54.54
CA THR A 325 -9.37 40.52 54.07
C THR A 325 -10.89 40.51 54.04
N THR A 326 -11.46 39.95 52.99
CA THR A 326 -12.89 39.72 52.80
C THR A 326 -13.60 39.28 54.10
N VAL A 327 -14.65 39.98 54.50
CA VAL A 327 -15.51 39.53 55.60
C VAL A 327 -16.57 38.61 55.03
N ASN A 328 -16.39 37.30 55.22
CA ASN A 328 -17.43 36.34 54.86
C ASN A 328 -18.52 36.28 55.92
N ARG A 329 -19.81 36.23 55.56
CA ARG A 329 -20.92 35.96 56.50
C ARG A 329 -21.96 34.99 55.96
N GLN A 330 -22.34 33.99 56.74
CA GLN A 330 -23.39 33.05 56.36
C GLN A 330 -24.78 33.66 56.60
N LEU A 331 -25.80 33.04 56.01
CA LEU A 331 -27.19 33.45 56.18
C LEU A 331 -27.58 33.40 57.67
N GLY A 332 -27.93 34.55 58.24
CA GLY A 332 -28.35 34.68 59.66
C GLY A 332 -27.33 35.36 60.58
N ASP A 333 -26.09 35.58 60.11
CA ASP A 333 -25.07 36.27 60.91
C ASP A 333 -25.15 37.80 60.83
N LYS A 334 -24.64 38.48 61.87
CA LYS A 334 -24.62 39.95 61.95
C LYS A 334 -23.32 40.53 61.39
N LEU A 335 -23.39 41.33 60.31
CA LEU A 335 -22.30 42.20 59.84
C LEU A 335 -22.36 43.56 60.55
N THR A 336 -21.21 44.03 61.03
CA THR A 336 -21.10 45.35 61.68
C THR A 336 -20.33 46.31 60.77
N ILE A 337 -20.70 47.60 60.71
CA ILE A 337 -19.98 48.60 59.88
C ILE A 337 -19.59 49.77 60.81
N LYS A 338 -18.29 50.07 60.90
CA LYS A 338 -17.69 51.08 61.80
C LYS A 338 -16.69 51.95 60.99
N GLY A 339 -15.99 52.93 61.59
CA GLY A 339 -14.92 53.73 60.91
C GLY A 339 -13.60 53.77 61.70
N GLY A 340 -13.51 52.97 62.76
CA GLY A 340 -12.61 53.12 63.90
C GLY A 340 -11.11 53.08 63.62
N ALA A 341 -10.50 54.25 63.42
CA ALA A 341 -9.38 54.54 64.31
C ALA A 341 -9.88 54.59 65.78
N THR A 342 -9.05 54.30 66.80
CA THR A 342 -9.47 54.61 68.18
C THR A 342 -9.49 56.14 68.39
N VAL A 343 -8.69 56.85 67.58
CA VAL A 343 -8.72 58.29 67.25
C VAL A 343 -8.42 58.48 65.75
N GLU A 344 -9.36 59.07 65.02
CA GLU A 344 -9.51 59.13 63.54
C GLU A 344 -8.41 59.84 62.73
N SER A 345 -7.32 60.29 63.36
CA SER A 345 -6.54 61.42 62.86
C SER A 345 -5.52 61.16 61.74
N ASP A 346 -5.18 59.91 61.45
CA ASP A 346 -4.14 59.57 60.45
C ASP A 346 -4.72 59.11 59.10
N LEU A 347 -6.01 59.37 58.90
CA LEU A 347 -6.84 58.87 57.82
C LEU A 347 -7.51 60.13 57.13
N SER A 348 -7.56 60.32 55.77
CA SER A 348 -8.38 61.34 54.94
C SER A 348 -9.37 60.96 53.72
N ASN A 349 -10.73 60.90 53.80
CA ASN A 349 -11.78 60.24 52.96
C ASN A 349 -12.17 61.09 51.73
N GLY A 350 -12.66 60.55 50.63
CA GLY A 350 -12.99 61.09 49.29
C GLY A 350 -13.01 59.93 48.26
N ASN A 351 -12.23 59.83 47.20
CA ASN A 351 -11.81 58.53 46.65
C ASN A 351 -10.41 58.09 47.13
N ASN A 352 -9.76 58.64 48.14
CA ASN A 352 -10.11 59.32 49.34
C ASN A 352 -10.89 58.44 50.38
N ILE A 353 -12.14 57.92 50.20
CA ILE A 353 -12.97 57.26 51.23
C ILE A 353 -12.63 55.79 51.13
N GLY A 354 -11.91 55.24 52.11
CA GLY A 354 -11.59 53.82 52.17
C GLY A 354 -12.60 53.06 53.01
N VAL A 355 -12.83 51.78 52.73
CA VAL A 355 -13.49 50.84 53.64
C VAL A 355 -12.51 49.72 53.90
N VAL A 356 -12.21 49.43 55.17
CA VAL A 356 -11.22 48.42 55.57
C VAL A 356 -11.95 47.28 56.26
N ALA A 357 -11.99 46.15 55.60
CA ALA A 357 -12.49 44.92 56.18
C ALA A 357 -11.56 44.44 57.31
N ASP A 358 -12.12 44.12 58.47
CA ASP A 358 -11.37 43.56 59.59
C ASP A 358 -11.13 42.05 59.48
N GLY A 359 -11.68 41.41 58.44
CA GLY A 359 -11.55 39.98 58.16
C GLY A 359 -12.45 39.06 58.97
N THR A 360 -13.27 39.59 59.88
CA THR A 360 -14.09 38.74 60.76
C THR A 360 -15.56 39.15 60.78
N SER A 361 -15.87 40.42 61.05
CA SER A 361 -17.26 40.87 61.23
C SER A 361 -17.50 42.36 61.01
N THR A 362 -16.44 43.15 60.75
CA THR A 362 -16.55 44.61 60.64
C THR A 362 -15.97 45.16 59.34
N LEU A 363 -16.73 46.02 58.65
CA LEU A 363 -16.19 46.91 57.61
C LEU A 363 -15.93 48.30 58.20
N THR A 364 -14.72 48.82 58.03
CA THR A 364 -14.24 50.05 58.67
C THR A 364 -14.05 51.20 57.68
N VAL A 365 -14.94 52.18 57.60
CA VAL A 365 -14.83 53.30 56.65
C VAL A 365 -13.79 54.36 57.13
N LYS A 366 -12.73 54.61 56.36
CA LYS A 366 -11.50 55.35 56.70
C LYS A 366 -10.96 56.26 55.62
N LEU A 367 -10.65 57.45 56.08
CA LEU A 367 -10.21 58.57 55.30
C LEU A 367 -8.76 58.18 54.67
N ALA A 368 -8.39 58.39 53.37
CA ALA A 368 -7.04 58.30 52.71
C ALA A 368 -6.12 59.57 52.54
N LYS A 369 -4.83 59.46 52.89
CA LYS A 369 -3.85 60.57 53.10
C LYS A 369 -3.70 61.71 52.06
N ASP A 370 -4.03 61.51 50.78
CA ASP A 370 -3.92 62.53 49.70
C ASP A 370 -5.26 62.73 48.97
N LEU A 371 -5.66 63.99 48.72
CA LEU A 371 -6.97 64.35 48.15
C LEU A 371 -6.89 64.72 46.65
N THR A 372 -7.77 64.16 45.81
CA THR A 372 -7.70 64.23 44.33
C THR A 372 -9.10 64.29 43.67
N GLY A 373 -9.20 64.66 42.37
CA GLY A 373 -10.48 64.66 41.62
C GLY A 373 -11.46 65.79 41.98
N LEU A 374 -10.97 66.77 42.75
CA LEU A 374 -11.75 67.90 43.24
C LEU A 374 -11.64 69.07 42.24
N ASN A 375 -12.78 69.63 41.80
CA ASN A 375 -12.82 70.88 41.01
C ASN A 375 -12.15 72.05 41.75
N SER A 376 -12.24 72.03 43.08
CA SER A 376 -11.38 72.77 43.99
C SER A 376 -11.20 71.92 45.24
N ALA A 377 -9.96 71.60 45.55
CA ALA A 377 -9.61 71.05 46.85
C ALA A 377 -9.23 72.23 47.73
N ASN A 378 -10.12 72.63 48.62
CA ASN A 378 -9.74 73.56 49.69
C ASN A 378 -8.96 72.74 50.72
N PHE A 379 -7.68 72.48 50.43
CA PHE A 379 -6.81 71.58 51.19
C PHE A 379 -6.60 71.99 52.65
N GLY A 380 -7.14 73.14 53.11
CA GLY A 380 -6.47 73.86 54.17
C GLY A 380 -4.98 73.92 53.77
N SER A 381 -4.06 73.51 54.62
CA SER A 381 -2.67 73.28 54.21
C SER A 381 -2.47 71.89 53.54
N GLY A 382 -2.26 71.82 52.19
CA GLY A 382 -1.96 70.58 51.42
C GLY A 382 -1.53 70.66 49.91
N VAL A 383 -1.71 71.78 49.16
CA VAL A 383 -0.52 72.58 48.74
C VAL A 383 0.47 72.27 49.83
N SER A 384 1.44 71.42 49.53
CA SER A 384 2.06 70.67 50.60
C SER A 384 3.11 71.61 51.16
N ILE A 385 2.61 72.58 51.91
CA ILE A 385 3.38 73.30 52.87
C ILE A 385 3.64 72.26 53.94
N SER A 386 4.77 71.61 53.73
CA SER A 386 5.53 70.98 54.78
C SER A 386 6.56 72.00 55.27
N ALA A 387 7.32 71.72 56.33
CA ALA A 387 8.47 72.54 56.72
C ALA A 387 9.59 72.60 55.67
N ASN A 388 9.55 71.68 54.69
CA ASN A 388 10.51 71.60 53.59
C ASN A 388 10.10 72.48 52.38
N GLY A 389 9.10 73.36 52.57
CA GLY A 389 8.70 74.37 51.61
C GLY A 389 7.42 74.03 50.88
N LEU A 390 7.12 74.86 49.88
CA LEU A 390 6.13 74.55 48.87
C LEU A 390 6.67 73.35 48.09
N ASN A 391 6.40 72.16 48.62
CA ASN A 391 6.07 71.09 47.72
C ASN A 391 4.75 71.53 47.13
N ASN A 392 4.85 72.29 46.04
CA ASN A 392 3.72 72.56 45.18
C ASN A 392 3.24 71.23 44.58
N GLY A 393 3.60 70.07 45.12
CA GLY A 393 3.65 68.78 44.45
C GLY A 393 4.65 68.74 43.29
N GLY A 394 5.54 69.73 43.12
CA GLY A 394 6.18 69.99 41.83
C GLY A 394 5.24 70.55 40.75
N ASN A 395 4.02 71.00 41.11
CA ASN A 395 3.07 71.59 40.17
C ASN A 395 3.75 72.72 39.39
N LYS A 396 3.51 72.76 38.06
CA LYS A 396 4.02 73.78 37.13
C LYS A 396 3.67 75.12 37.70
N ILE A 397 4.68 75.80 38.18
CA ILE A 397 4.52 77.15 38.66
C ILE A 397 4.45 77.97 37.37
N THR A 398 3.24 78.12 36.84
CA THR A 398 2.95 78.96 35.68
C THR A 398 2.74 80.38 36.17
N ASN A 399 3.09 81.38 35.34
CA ASN A 399 3.24 82.78 35.77
C ASN A 399 4.44 83.01 36.71
N VAL A 400 5.48 82.18 36.58
CA VAL A 400 6.80 82.44 37.17
C VAL A 400 7.55 83.42 36.27
N ALA A 401 7.84 84.61 36.79
CA ALA A 401 8.71 85.60 36.15
C ALA A 401 10.19 85.13 36.14
N GLU A 402 11.04 85.77 35.34
CA GLU A 402 12.49 85.49 35.35
C GLU A 402 13.09 85.72 36.76
N ALA A 403 13.98 84.81 37.19
CA ALA A 403 14.63 84.88 38.50
C ALA A 403 15.62 86.08 38.61
N THR A 404 15.56 86.88 39.70
CA THR A 404 16.48 88.02 39.95
C THR A 404 17.38 87.84 41.20
N THR A 405 17.12 86.83 42.05
CA THR A 405 17.94 86.48 43.23
C THR A 405 18.16 84.96 43.38
N GLY A 406 19.11 84.54 44.23
CA GLY A 406 19.64 83.17 44.27
C GLY A 406 18.77 82.04 44.86
N LYS A 407 17.50 82.29 45.22
CA LYS A 407 16.56 81.26 45.72
C LYS A 407 15.26 81.17 44.92
N ASP A 408 15.15 81.93 43.82
CA ASP A 408 13.99 81.93 42.94
C ASP A 408 13.94 80.66 42.07
N ALA A 409 12.73 80.23 41.69
CA ALA A 409 12.58 79.17 40.69
C ALA A 409 12.89 79.72 39.29
N VAL A 410 13.86 79.12 38.60
CA VAL A 410 14.25 79.51 37.23
C VAL A 410 13.24 79.00 36.20
N ASN A 411 12.98 79.80 35.17
CA ASN A 411 12.08 79.40 34.08
C ASN A 411 12.85 78.69 32.96
N PHE A 412 12.11 78.11 32.01
CA PHE A 412 12.66 77.24 30.97
C PHE A 412 13.52 77.97 29.94
N ASP A 413 13.22 79.25 29.69
CA ASP A 413 14.00 80.06 28.75
C ASP A 413 15.44 80.24 29.25
N GLN A 414 15.62 80.39 30.57
CA GLN A 414 16.94 80.44 31.20
C GLN A 414 17.74 79.11 31.08
N LEU A 415 17.10 77.94 31.11
CA LEU A 415 17.78 76.62 30.98
C LEU A 415 18.11 76.26 29.52
N SER A 416 17.27 76.69 28.58
CA SER A 416 17.39 76.40 27.14
C SER A 416 18.61 77.08 26.50
N ALA A 417 18.92 78.29 26.93
CA ALA A 417 20.12 79.02 26.51
C ALA A 417 21.42 78.29 26.92
N THR A 418 21.45 77.70 28.12
CA THR A 418 22.61 76.95 28.63
C THR A 418 22.81 75.62 27.89
N ASN A 419 21.76 74.85 27.64
CA ASN A 419 21.86 73.54 26.97
C ASN A 419 22.23 73.61 25.48
N SER A 420 21.86 74.69 24.79
CA SER A 420 22.23 74.88 23.37
C SER A 420 23.74 75.00 23.14
N LEU A 421 24.53 75.34 24.16
CA LEU A 421 25.99 75.38 24.10
C LEU A 421 26.63 74.00 24.33
N VAL A 422 26.06 73.18 25.21
CA VAL A 422 26.55 71.82 25.51
C VAL A 422 26.26 70.84 24.37
N ALA A 423 25.14 71.01 23.65
CA ALA A 423 24.72 70.18 22.53
C ALA A 423 25.62 70.22 21.28
N LYS A 424 26.64 71.09 21.25
CA LYS A 424 27.57 71.19 20.11
C LYS A 424 28.59 70.04 20.02
N GLY A 425 28.73 69.17 21.02
CA GLY A 425 29.45 67.87 20.93
C GLY A 425 30.91 67.92 20.40
N ILE A 426 31.43 66.76 19.96
CA ILE A 426 32.71 66.60 19.22
C ILE A 426 32.39 66.05 17.82
N LYS A 427 32.94 66.63 16.73
CA LYS A 427 32.75 66.13 15.34
C LYS A 427 34.01 65.42 14.80
N ILE A 428 33.85 64.28 14.11
CA ILE A 428 34.92 63.54 13.40
C ILE A 428 34.47 63.25 11.96
N GLY A 429 35.36 63.43 10.98
CA GLY A 429 35.09 63.24 9.55
C GLY A 429 36.29 62.76 8.74
N ASP A 430 36.08 62.33 7.49
CA ASP A 430 37.09 61.80 6.56
C ASP A 430 37.63 62.84 5.55
N GLY A 431 37.27 64.12 5.72
CA GLY A 431 37.62 65.21 4.81
C GLY A 431 36.55 65.50 3.73
N ASN A 432 35.48 64.72 3.67
CA ASN A 432 34.26 65.02 2.92
C ASN A 432 33.10 65.30 3.90
N SER A 433 32.62 66.55 3.95
CA SER A 433 31.62 67.00 4.93
C SER A 433 30.28 66.24 4.93
N ALA A 434 30.02 65.42 3.92
CA ALA A 434 28.84 64.55 3.87
C ALA A 434 28.93 63.34 4.81
N ASN A 435 30.13 62.94 5.25
CA ASN A 435 30.36 61.76 6.08
C ASN A 435 30.76 62.09 7.54
N ASP A 436 30.84 63.39 7.89
CA ASP A 436 31.15 63.84 9.25
C ASP A 436 30.07 63.38 10.24
N GLN A 437 30.50 62.79 11.36
CA GLN A 437 29.61 62.38 12.45
C GLN A 437 29.91 63.16 13.73
N GLN A 438 28.84 63.55 14.44
CA GLN A 438 28.89 64.31 15.69
C GLN A 438 28.59 63.38 16.86
N PHE A 439 29.51 63.31 17.81
CA PHE A 439 29.38 62.55 19.05
C PHE A 439 29.09 63.48 20.23
N ALA A 440 28.32 63.00 21.19
CA ALA A 440 28.04 63.77 22.40
C ALA A 440 29.29 63.85 23.30
N LEU A 441 29.41 64.92 24.09
CA LEU A 441 30.47 65.02 25.10
C LEU A 441 30.28 63.94 26.17
N GLY A 442 31.29 63.11 26.36
CA GLY A 442 31.29 62.00 27.34
C GLY A 442 31.21 60.60 26.72
N ASP A 443 30.88 60.48 25.42
CA ASP A 443 30.76 59.19 24.74
C ASP A 443 32.12 58.59 24.37
N THR A 444 32.23 57.27 24.53
CA THR A 444 33.40 56.52 24.04
C THR A 444 33.27 56.28 22.55
N ILE A 445 34.19 56.81 21.75
CA ILE A 445 34.21 56.63 20.30
C ILE A 445 35.10 55.43 19.95
N ASN A 446 34.51 54.38 19.37
CA ASN A 446 35.23 53.18 18.96
C ASN A 446 35.73 53.30 17.51
N VAL A 447 37.04 53.26 17.30
CA VAL A 447 37.65 53.17 15.97
C VAL A 447 38.13 51.74 15.76
N THR A 448 37.37 50.94 14.99
CA THR A 448 37.64 49.50 14.77
C THR A 448 38.24 49.24 13.39
N GLY A 449 39.18 48.30 13.32
CA GLY A 449 39.64 47.73 12.05
C GLY A 449 38.75 46.58 11.56
N ASP A 450 38.98 46.09 10.35
CA ASP A 450 38.28 44.94 9.75
C ASP A 450 39.20 43.72 9.58
N SER A 451 38.82 42.74 8.76
CA SER A 451 39.66 41.54 8.55
C SER A 451 41.05 41.86 7.97
N ASN A 452 41.21 43.01 7.33
CA ASN A 452 42.44 43.45 6.67
C ASN A 452 43.14 44.61 7.42
N ILE A 453 42.49 45.27 8.39
CA ILE A 453 43.02 46.40 9.17
C ILE A 453 42.88 46.16 10.69
N THR A 454 43.87 46.56 11.51
CA THR A 454 43.79 46.54 12.99
C THR A 454 44.04 47.92 13.62
N THR A 455 43.40 48.19 14.78
CA THR A 455 43.50 49.46 15.53
C THR A 455 43.91 49.24 16.99
N MET A 456 44.65 50.18 17.59
CA MET A 456 45.10 50.10 19.00
C MET A 456 45.06 51.49 19.69
N ALA A 457 44.41 51.59 20.86
CA ALA A 457 44.29 52.82 21.65
C ALA A 457 45.40 52.94 22.72
N SER A 458 45.82 54.17 23.04
CA SER A 458 46.84 54.51 24.06
C SER A 458 46.49 55.82 24.78
N ALA A 459 47.18 56.15 25.88
CA ALA A 459 46.93 57.36 26.68
C ALA A 459 47.05 58.69 25.91
N THR A 460 47.68 58.68 24.72
CA THR A 460 47.83 59.87 23.86
C THR A 460 46.97 59.83 22.58
N GLY A 461 46.24 58.74 22.29
CA GLY A 461 45.39 58.60 21.09
C GLY A 461 45.33 57.18 20.49
N VAL A 462 44.79 57.03 19.26
CA VAL A 462 44.56 55.75 18.54
C VAL A 462 45.47 55.59 17.29
N GLN A 463 46.03 54.40 17.03
CA GLN A 463 46.79 54.02 15.80
C GLN A 463 46.05 52.98 14.93
N VAL A 464 46.23 52.98 13.58
CA VAL A 464 45.60 52.07 12.58
C VAL A 464 46.64 51.43 11.62
N LYS A 465 46.61 50.11 11.35
CA LYS A 465 47.60 49.34 10.53
C LYS A 465 46.97 48.22 9.64
N LEU A 466 47.61 47.81 8.53
CA LEU A 466 47.20 46.64 7.71
C LEU A 466 47.67 45.31 8.31
N ASN A 467 46.89 44.24 8.10
CA ASN A 467 47.20 42.87 8.56
C ASN A 467 48.12 42.11 7.58
N ASN A 468 48.86 41.13 8.10
CA ASN A 468 49.86 40.37 7.33
C ASN A 468 49.27 39.44 6.25
N GLN A 469 47.99 39.08 6.34
CA GLN A 469 47.27 38.31 5.33
C GLN A 469 45.97 39.05 4.97
N LEU A 470 45.70 39.19 3.67
CA LEU A 470 44.55 39.93 3.16
C LEU A 470 43.51 38.96 2.60
N ASN A 471 42.29 39.02 3.12
CA ASN A 471 41.14 38.27 2.62
C ASN A 471 40.23 39.21 1.81
N LEU A 472 40.13 38.96 0.50
CA LEU A 472 39.43 39.84 -0.45
C LEU A 472 38.09 39.25 -0.95
N GLY A 473 37.71 38.02 -0.54
CA GLY A 473 36.46 37.37 -0.95
C GLY A 473 36.44 36.86 -2.41
N ASN A 474 35.30 36.29 -2.85
CA ASN A 474 35.17 35.61 -4.15
C ASN A 474 35.23 36.55 -5.37
N GLU A 475 34.91 37.83 -5.20
CA GLU A 475 35.01 38.86 -6.26
C GLU A 475 36.24 39.74 -6.11
N GLY A 476 36.97 39.64 -5.00
CA GLY A 476 38.17 40.43 -4.77
C GLY A 476 39.35 39.92 -5.59
N SER A 477 40.05 40.85 -6.23
CA SER A 477 41.29 40.56 -6.94
C SER A 477 42.43 41.42 -6.43
N MET A 478 43.60 40.82 -6.21
CA MET A 478 44.83 41.54 -5.96
C MET A 478 45.57 41.70 -7.29
N GLN A 479 45.77 42.94 -7.73
CA GLN A 479 46.52 43.25 -8.95
C GLN A 479 47.88 43.84 -8.60
N ILE A 480 48.94 43.14 -9.01
CA ILE A 480 50.33 43.55 -8.80
C ILE A 480 51.00 43.58 -10.18
N GLY A 481 51.16 44.78 -10.72
CA GLY A 481 51.55 44.98 -12.12
C GLY A 481 50.54 44.33 -13.08
N ASN A 482 51.04 43.60 -14.08
CA ASN A 482 50.21 42.91 -15.09
C ASN A 482 49.76 41.50 -14.66
N SER A 483 49.84 41.19 -13.36
CA SER A 483 49.41 39.90 -12.80
C SER A 483 48.18 40.10 -11.93
N ILE A 484 47.16 39.28 -12.15
CA ILE A 484 45.91 39.31 -11.40
C ILE A 484 45.79 37.99 -10.64
N MET A 485 45.64 38.10 -9.31
CA MET A 485 45.30 36.98 -8.43
C MET A 485 43.86 37.17 -7.93
N ASN A 486 42.99 36.23 -8.26
CA ASN A 486 41.60 36.21 -7.84
C ASN A 486 41.11 34.77 -7.66
N SER A 487 39.82 34.60 -7.40
CA SER A 487 39.17 33.29 -7.23
C SER A 487 39.31 32.34 -8.43
N ASN A 488 39.64 32.88 -9.61
CA ASN A 488 39.87 32.12 -10.84
C ASN A 488 41.31 31.60 -10.99
N GLY A 489 42.20 31.94 -10.05
CA GLY A 489 43.60 31.54 -10.02
C GLY A 489 44.56 32.71 -10.24
N PHE A 490 45.77 32.40 -10.71
CA PHE A 490 46.80 33.40 -11.00
C PHE A 490 47.02 33.51 -12.50
N THR A 491 46.83 34.74 -13.03
CA THR A 491 46.87 35.02 -14.47
C THR A 491 47.83 36.17 -14.77
N PHE A 492 48.68 36.00 -15.79
CA PHE A 492 49.53 37.05 -16.34
C PHE A 492 48.96 37.54 -17.67
N THR A 493 48.59 38.82 -17.78
CA THR A 493 47.77 39.31 -18.91
C THR A 493 48.55 39.84 -20.12
N ASP A 494 49.88 39.75 -20.17
CA ASP A 494 50.69 40.53 -21.12
C ASP A 494 51.59 39.72 -22.06
N ASN A 495 51.06 38.72 -22.79
CA ASN A 495 51.84 38.01 -23.83
C ASN A 495 51.14 37.89 -25.19
N GLY A 496 50.18 38.77 -25.47
CA GLY A 496 49.46 38.81 -26.75
C GLY A 496 48.33 37.76 -26.90
N PRO A 497 47.47 37.89 -27.93
CA PRO A 497 46.26 37.07 -28.07
C PRO A 497 46.60 35.57 -28.13
N GLY A 498 46.06 34.78 -27.19
CA GLY A 498 46.20 33.32 -27.15
C GLY A 498 47.42 32.77 -26.41
N LYS A 499 48.23 33.62 -25.74
CA LYS A 499 49.45 33.21 -25.01
C LYS A 499 49.42 33.44 -23.50
N THR A 500 48.23 33.67 -22.94
CA THR A 500 48.02 33.84 -21.50
C THR A 500 48.42 32.57 -20.75
N VAL A 501 49.28 32.71 -19.74
CA VAL A 501 49.58 31.62 -18.81
C VAL A 501 48.65 31.76 -17.62
N ARG A 502 47.89 30.70 -17.33
CA ARG A 502 46.96 30.64 -16.21
C ARG A 502 47.17 29.37 -15.41
N LEU A 503 47.37 29.54 -14.10
CA LEU A 503 47.31 28.45 -13.14
C LEU A 503 45.97 28.52 -12.41
N SER A 504 45.13 27.50 -12.62
CA SER A 504 43.79 27.40 -12.03
C SER A 504 43.61 26.06 -11.31
N SER A 505 42.46 25.88 -10.65
CA SER A 505 42.06 24.61 -10.04
C SER A 505 41.97 23.45 -11.03
N SER A 506 41.89 23.72 -12.34
CA SER A 506 41.87 22.73 -13.42
C SER A 506 43.26 22.35 -13.95
N GLY A 507 44.34 22.92 -13.38
CA GLY A 507 45.73 22.70 -13.80
C GLY A 507 46.37 23.91 -14.46
N LEU A 508 47.58 23.69 -15.00
CA LEU A 508 48.36 24.71 -15.72
C LEU A 508 47.93 24.75 -17.20
N ASP A 509 47.33 25.86 -17.62
CA ASP A 509 47.25 26.21 -19.04
C ASP A 509 48.40 27.17 -19.36
N ASN A 510 49.37 26.68 -20.12
CA ASN A 510 50.54 27.47 -20.49
C ASN A 510 50.30 28.29 -21.77
N GLY A 511 49.08 28.35 -22.33
CA GLY A 511 48.76 29.20 -23.49
C GLY A 511 49.62 28.90 -24.72
N PHE A 512 49.89 27.63 -25.00
CA PHE A 512 50.81 27.15 -26.04
C PHE A 512 52.27 27.61 -25.91
N ASN A 513 52.69 28.11 -24.73
CA ASN A 513 54.09 28.40 -24.48
C ASN A 513 54.88 27.10 -24.22
N ARG A 514 56.16 27.10 -24.60
CA ARG A 514 57.05 25.94 -24.39
C ARG A 514 57.32 25.76 -22.89
N ILE A 515 57.09 24.57 -22.36
CA ILE A 515 57.44 24.22 -20.98
C ILE A 515 58.87 23.66 -21.00
N THR A 516 59.81 24.33 -20.33
CA THR A 516 61.22 23.93 -20.25
C THR A 516 61.60 23.64 -18.80
N ASN A 517 62.63 22.79 -18.59
CA ASN A 517 63.05 22.30 -17.26
C ASN A 517 62.07 21.33 -16.58
N VAL A 518 61.46 20.44 -17.37
CA VAL A 518 60.67 19.30 -16.86
C VAL A 518 61.60 18.08 -16.75
N ALA A 519 61.61 17.42 -15.60
CA ALA A 519 62.36 16.17 -15.39
C ALA A 519 61.73 14.99 -16.16
N ALA A 520 62.48 13.91 -16.38
CA ALA A 520 61.91 12.69 -16.95
C ALA A 520 60.78 12.17 -16.06
N GLY A 521 59.57 12.00 -16.61
CA GLY A 521 58.39 11.56 -15.88
C GLY A 521 58.56 10.15 -15.30
N ILE A 522 58.17 9.96 -14.03
CA ILE A 522 58.27 8.69 -13.31
C ILE A 522 56.86 8.11 -13.06
N ALA A 523 55.83 8.96 -12.97
CA ALA A 523 54.43 8.58 -12.80
C ALA A 523 53.59 8.86 -14.05
N ASP A 524 52.46 8.16 -14.21
CA ASP A 524 51.58 8.23 -15.40
C ASP A 524 50.98 9.62 -15.66
N THR A 525 50.97 10.49 -14.66
CA THR A 525 50.47 11.86 -14.72
C THR A 525 51.56 12.91 -14.97
N ASP A 526 52.82 12.50 -15.09
CA ASP A 526 53.94 13.40 -15.38
C ASP A 526 54.01 13.75 -16.87
N ALA A 527 54.44 14.97 -17.18
CA ALA A 527 54.69 15.36 -18.56
C ALA A 527 55.96 14.65 -19.10
N ALA A 528 55.80 13.75 -20.06
CA ALA A 528 56.89 12.98 -20.67
C ALA A 528 57.87 13.88 -21.46
N THR A 529 59.18 13.65 -21.28
CA THR A 529 60.23 14.36 -22.03
C THR A 529 60.52 13.66 -23.37
N VAL A 530 60.98 14.41 -24.39
CA VAL A 530 61.39 13.85 -25.70
C VAL A 530 62.50 12.77 -25.56
N GLY A 531 63.28 12.79 -24.47
CA GLY A 531 64.28 11.75 -24.18
C GLY A 531 63.71 10.39 -23.74
N GLN A 532 62.52 10.37 -23.14
CA GLN A 532 61.86 9.12 -22.71
C GLN A 532 61.20 8.37 -23.87
N LEU A 533 60.86 9.07 -24.95
CA LEU A 533 60.27 8.47 -26.15
C LEU A 533 61.31 7.83 -27.08
N ASN A 534 62.56 8.31 -27.06
CA ASN A 534 63.66 7.75 -27.88
C ASN A 534 64.29 6.49 -27.28
N ALA A 535 64.12 6.22 -25.98
CA ALA A 535 64.73 5.06 -25.33
C ALA A 535 63.95 3.74 -25.49
N THR A 536 62.68 3.79 -25.91
CA THR A 536 61.77 2.62 -25.83
C THR A 536 61.42 2.01 -27.20
N THR A 537 61.87 2.56 -28.34
CA THR A 537 61.30 2.18 -29.64
C THR A 537 62.32 1.76 -30.74
N PHE A 538 63.55 1.32 -30.45
CA PHE A 538 64.46 0.84 -31.53
C PHE A 538 65.07 -0.58 -31.46
N ALA A 539 66.08 -0.95 -30.65
CA ALA A 539 66.89 -2.11 -31.10
C ALA A 539 67.63 -2.93 -30.02
N LEU A 540 66.91 -3.51 -29.07
CA LEU A 540 67.49 -4.53 -28.17
C LEU A 540 66.95 -5.95 -28.37
N ASP A 541 66.22 -6.22 -29.46
CA ASP A 541 65.38 -7.43 -29.51
C ASP A 541 65.54 -8.35 -30.75
N GLN A 542 66.69 -8.44 -31.46
CA GLN A 542 66.70 -9.25 -32.71
C GLN A 542 67.80 -10.28 -33.09
N GLY A 543 69.04 -10.37 -32.56
CA GLY A 543 69.99 -11.51 -32.85
C GLY A 543 70.17 -12.06 -34.32
N TRP A 544 70.80 -13.25 -34.54
CA TRP A 544 70.77 -14.04 -35.82
C TRP A 544 70.68 -15.53 -35.48
N GLY A 545 70.11 -16.39 -36.33
CA GLY A 545 69.92 -17.79 -35.94
C GLY A 545 70.36 -18.85 -36.95
N LEU A 546 70.68 -20.03 -36.39
CA LEU A 546 71.18 -21.22 -37.08
C LEU A 546 70.08 -22.27 -37.20
N THR A 547 70.00 -22.90 -38.36
CA THR A 547 69.00 -23.91 -38.67
C THR A 547 69.67 -25.12 -39.33
N ALA A 548 69.18 -26.33 -39.07
CA ALA A 548 69.56 -27.56 -39.78
C ALA A 548 68.27 -28.26 -40.22
N GLN A 549 68.19 -28.66 -41.50
CA GLN A 549 66.96 -29.21 -42.12
C GLN A 549 65.71 -28.30 -41.95
N GLY A 550 65.92 -26.97 -41.81
CA GLY A 550 64.85 -25.96 -41.78
C GLY A 550 64.25 -25.62 -40.41
N ASP A 551 64.84 -26.05 -39.29
CA ASP A 551 64.36 -25.70 -37.94
C ASP A 551 64.42 -24.19 -37.64
N VAL A 552 63.82 -23.71 -36.56
CA VAL A 552 63.89 -22.30 -36.16
C VAL A 552 65.34 -21.94 -35.91
N ALA A 553 65.69 -20.79 -36.46
CA ALA A 553 66.96 -20.15 -36.26
C ALA A 553 67.21 -20.11 -34.75
N THR A 554 68.02 -21.05 -34.23
CA THR A 554 68.47 -20.99 -32.84
C THR A 554 69.26 -19.72 -32.83
N MET A 555 68.69 -18.69 -32.19
CA MET A 555 69.27 -17.36 -32.26
C MET A 555 70.58 -17.47 -31.52
N ILE A 556 71.64 -17.67 -32.30
CA ILE A 556 73.01 -17.65 -31.85
C ILE A 556 73.23 -16.20 -31.49
N LYS A 557 72.87 -15.86 -30.25
CA LYS A 557 73.28 -14.63 -29.62
C LYS A 557 74.77 -14.52 -29.84
N GLN A 558 75.25 -13.33 -30.18
CA GLN A 558 76.61 -13.17 -30.68
C GLN A 558 77.63 -13.83 -29.70
N GLY A 559 78.30 -14.92 -30.14
CA GLY A 559 79.38 -15.61 -29.38
C GLY A 559 79.40 -17.16 -29.21
N SER A 560 78.56 -17.99 -29.87
CA SER A 560 78.50 -19.47 -29.61
C SER A 560 79.05 -20.41 -30.75
N ALA A 561 79.43 -21.68 -30.46
CA ALA A 561 80.10 -22.66 -31.38
C ALA A 561 79.30 -23.98 -31.67
N ILE A 562 79.62 -24.75 -32.74
CA ILE A 562 78.85 -25.90 -33.31
C ILE A 562 79.76 -27.08 -33.84
N ASP A 563 79.40 -28.38 -33.69
CA ASP A 563 80.14 -29.63 -34.11
C ASP A 563 79.24 -30.74 -34.76
N LEU A 564 79.75 -31.60 -35.67
CA LEU A 564 78.98 -32.60 -36.49
C LEU A 564 79.72 -33.98 -36.73
N ASN A 565 79.19 -35.15 -36.28
CA ASN A 565 79.77 -36.53 -36.46
C ASN A 565 78.72 -37.69 -36.63
N SER A 566 79.13 -38.94 -36.99
CA SER A 566 78.27 -40.16 -37.12
C SER A 566 78.88 -41.39 -36.40
N THR A 567 78.05 -42.22 -35.75
CA THR A 567 78.49 -43.23 -34.75
C THR A 567 78.16 -44.70 -35.05
N ASP A 568 77.26 -45.00 -35.99
CA ASP A 568 76.71 -46.36 -36.19
C ASP A 568 77.38 -47.17 -37.32
N GLY A 569 78.28 -46.55 -38.09
CA GLY A 569 78.95 -47.17 -39.23
C GLY A 569 78.09 -47.34 -40.49
N ASN A 570 76.80 -46.95 -40.45
CA ASN A 570 75.92 -46.93 -41.62
C ASN A 570 76.18 -45.68 -42.49
N ILE A 571 76.62 -44.55 -41.90
CA ILE A 571 76.99 -43.31 -42.61
C ILE A 571 78.39 -42.81 -42.23
N LYS A 572 79.21 -42.43 -43.23
CA LYS A 572 80.59 -41.90 -43.07
C LYS A 572 80.66 -40.36 -43.29
N VAL A 573 81.26 -39.57 -42.36
CA VAL A 573 81.33 -38.07 -42.39
C VAL A 573 82.76 -37.50 -42.45
N SER A 574 83.03 -36.44 -43.24
CA SER A 574 84.35 -35.77 -43.30
C SER A 574 84.31 -34.26 -43.66
N ARG A 575 85.14 -33.40 -43.02
CA ARG A 575 85.37 -31.95 -43.32
C ARG A 575 86.71 -31.71 -44.01
N SER A 576 86.78 -30.82 -45.00
CA SER A 576 88.04 -30.50 -45.67
C SER A 576 88.81 -29.35 -44.98
N ALA A 577 89.63 -29.67 -43.99
CA ALA A 577 90.83 -28.89 -43.68
C ALA A 577 91.93 -29.87 -43.25
N ASP A 578 93.05 -29.85 -43.97
CA ASP A 578 94.27 -30.51 -43.55
C ASP A 578 94.64 -29.96 -42.15
N ASN A 579 94.45 -30.78 -41.11
CA ASN A 579 95.09 -30.77 -39.79
C ASN A 579 95.49 -29.42 -39.11
N ASN A 580 94.80 -29.03 -38.02
CA ASN A 580 95.37 -28.71 -36.68
C ASN A 580 94.58 -27.65 -35.85
N VAL A 581 94.05 -28.09 -34.68
CA VAL A 581 94.11 -27.56 -33.28
C VAL A 581 94.60 -26.10 -33.08
N SER A 582 94.01 -25.16 -32.31
CA SER A 582 93.53 -25.12 -30.90
C SER A 582 92.71 -23.80 -30.62
N PRO A 583 91.96 -23.63 -29.50
CA PRO A 583 90.78 -22.75 -29.40
C PRO A 583 91.09 -21.26 -29.14
N GLY A 584 90.45 -20.36 -29.89
CA GLY A 584 90.64 -18.91 -29.75
C GLY A 584 89.61 -18.21 -28.85
N LEU A 585 90.10 -17.43 -27.88
CA LEU A 585 89.47 -16.17 -27.48
C LEU A 585 89.67 -15.15 -28.63
N LEU A 586 88.58 -14.52 -29.06
CA LEU A 586 88.43 -13.23 -29.77
C LEU A 586 89.46 -12.84 -30.86
N ALA A 587 88.96 -12.66 -32.08
CA ALA A 587 88.91 -11.35 -32.80
C ALA A 587 89.16 -11.44 -34.32
N ALA A 588 88.30 -10.73 -35.06
CA ALA A 588 88.57 -9.92 -36.25
C ALA A 588 89.08 -10.55 -37.58
N ALA A 589 88.16 -10.54 -38.56
CA ALA A 589 88.32 -10.34 -40.03
C ALA A 589 88.83 -11.51 -40.94
N PRO A 590 88.40 -11.58 -42.24
CA PRO A 590 88.13 -12.85 -42.94
C PRO A 590 89.08 -13.20 -44.12
N LEU A 591 89.21 -14.51 -44.44
CA LEU A 591 89.81 -15.07 -45.68
C LEU A 591 89.02 -16.33 -46.15
N ALA A 592 88.91 -16.57 -47.46
CA ALA A 592 87.93 -17.47 -48.11
C ALA A 592 88.43 -18.93 -48.34
N GLY A 593 87.59 -19.94 -48.04
CA GLY A 593 87.70 -21.33 -48.58
C GLY A 593 87.72 -22.55 -47.62
N ALA A 594 87.63 -22.41 -46.29
CA ALA A 594 87.98 -23.49 -45.34
C ALA A 594 86.80 -24.29 -44.70
N ASN A 595 85.64 -24.46 -45.35
CA ASN A 595 84.39 -24.77 -44.64
C ASN A 595 83.40 -25.86 -45.19
N ASP A 596 83.79 -26.80 -46.09
CA ASP A 596 82.85 -27.84 -46.64
C ASP A 596 82.92 -29.25 -45.95
N ILE A 597 81.79 -30.01 -45.90
CA ILE A 597 81.59 -31.35 -45.25
C ILE A 597 80.80 -32.36 -46.16
N SER A 598 81.14 -33.68 -46.21
CA SER A 598 80.53 -34.76 -47.07
C SER A 598 80.06 -36.06 -46.34
N PHE A 599 79.07 -36.84 -46.89
CA PHE A 599 78.38 -38.03 -46.29
C PHE A 599 78.00 -39.20 -47.29
N ASP A 600 78.22 -40.53 -47.00
CA ASP A 600 77.93 -41.76 -47.85
C ASP A 600 77.45 -43.08 -47.10
N LEU A 601 76.79 -44.08 -47.76
CA LEU A 601 76.20 -45.40 -47.26
C LEU A 601 77.01 -46.73 -47.55
N ASN A 602 76.78 -47.85 -46.82
CA ASN A 602 77.48 -49.19 -46.89
C ASN A 602 76.62 -50.37 -47.49
N PRO A 603 77.14 -51.37 -48.27
CA PRO A 603 76.31 -52.38 -48.99
C PRO A 603 75.62 -53.49 -48.17
N ASP A 604 76.20 -53.95 -47.07
CA ASP A 604 75.57 -54.91 -46.16
C ASP A 604 75.05 -54.15 -44.93
N LEU A 605 73.73 -54.12 -44.80
CA LEU A 605 73.08 -53.36 -43.73
C LEU A 605 72.67 -54.31 -42.62
N ASN A 606 73.25 -54.12 -41.43
CA ASN A 606 72.75 -54.75 -40.21
C ASN A 606 71.56 -53.94 -39.71
N LEU A 607 70.37 -54.35 -40.14
CA LEU A 607 69.13 -53.63 -39.90
C LEU A 607 68.29 -54.37 -38.87
N ASP A 608 67.87 -53.65 -37.84
CA ASP A 608 66.83 -54.13 -36.93
C ASP A 608 65.47 -54.28 -37.64
N SER A 609 65.31 -53.67 -38.82
CA SER A 609 64.11 -53.76 -39.64
C SER A 609 64.35 -53.33 -41.09
N VAL A 610 63.63 -53.94 -42.03
CA VAL A 610 63.58 -53.45 -43.41
C VAL A 610 62.22 -52.83 -43.66
N THR A 611 62.21 -51.57 -44.08
CA THR A 611 61.00 -50.81 -44.41
C THR A 611 60.97 -50.58 -45.92
N THR A 612 59.98 -51.17 -46.60
CA THR A 612 59.76 -50.99 -48.05
C THR A 612 58.37 -50.43 -48.28
N GLY A 613 58.31 -49.13 -48.60
CA GLY A 613 57.07 -48.38 -48.41
C GLY A 613 56.63 -48.54 -46.97
N ASP A 614 55.40 -48.97 -46.74
CA ASP A 614 54.91 -49.16 -45.38
C ASP A 614 55.28 -50.52 -44.79
N THR A 615 55.69 -51.49 -45.59
CA THR A 615 55.92 -52.84 -45.07
C THR A 615 57.24 -52.90 -44.31
N ILE A 616 57.13 -53.15 -43.01
CA ILE A 616 58.20 -53.46 -42.07
C ILE A 616 58.29 -54.97 -41.88
N MET A 617 59.41 -55.52 -42.30
CA MET A 617 59.79 -56.88 -41.94
C MET A 617 60.86 -56.84 -40.85
N ASN A 618 60.59 -57.53 -39.75
CA ASN A 618 61.52 -57.69 -38.62
C ASN A 618 61.38 -59.09 -38.00
N ASN A 619 62.03 -59.32 -36.86
CA ASN A 619 62.05 -60.62 -36.20
C ASN A 619 60.70 -61.07 -35.59
N ASN A 620 59.72 -60.17 -35.51
CA ASN A 620 58.38 -60.44 -34.97
C ASN A 620 57.36 -60.84 -36.05
N GLY A 621 57.68 -60.70 -37.34
CA GLY A 621 56.84 -61.09 -38.47
C GLY A 621 56.79 -60.05 -39.57
N LEU A 622 55.75 -60.13 -40.40
CA LEU A 622 55.46 -59.15 -41.44
C LEU A 622 54.44 -58.16 -40.91
N THR A 623 54.86 -56.91 -40.88
CA THR A 623 54.03 -55.79 -40.45
C THR A 623 53.92 -54.84 -41.60
N ILE A 624 52.72 -54.52 -42.07
CA ILE A 624 52.54 -53.36 -42.92
C ILE A 624 52.23 -52.19 -41.99
N THR A 625 53.03 -51.14 -42.03
CA THR A 625 52.77 -49.97 -41.19
C THR A 625 51.46 -49.36 -41.64
N GLY A 626 50.58 -49.17 -40.67
CA GLY A 626 49.22 -48.76 -40.98
C GLY A 626 48.44 -49.76 -41.84
N GLY A 627 48.88 -51.01 -41.96
CA GLY A 627 48.20 -52.04 -42.73
C GLY A 627 48.24 -53.40 -42.01
N PRO A 628 47.58 -54.42 -42.56
CA PRO A 628 47.52 -55.71 -41.91
C PRO A 628 48.90 -56.27 -41.55
N SER A 629 48.98 -56.89 -40.38
CA SER A 629 50.15 -57.61 -39.91
C SER A 629 49.80 -59.06 -39.60
N VAL A 630 50.78 -59.91 -39.84
CA VAL A 630 50.73 -61.31 -39.48
C VAL A 630 51.96 -61.57 -38.63
N THR A 631 51.70 -61.78 -37.34
CA THR A 631 52.73 -62.04 -36.33
C THR A 631 52.43 -63.37 -35.64
N LYS A 632 53.29 -63.80 -34.72
CA LYS A 632 53.04 -65.00 -33.90
C LYS A 632 51.84 -64.86 -32.97
N ALA A 633 51.37 -63.65 -32.72
CA ALA A 633 50.21 -63.37 -31.88
C ALA A 633 48.85 -63.51 -32.61
N GLY A 634 48.85 -63.68 -33.94
CA GLY A 634 47.65 -63.76 -34.76
C GLY A 634 47.61 -62.71 -35.87
N ILE A 635 46.45 -62.56 -36.50
CA ILE A 635 46.20 -61.59 -37.57
C ILE A 635 45.69 -60.30 -36.94
N ASN A 636 46.38 -59.19 -37.20
CA ASN A 636 45.89 -57.87 -36.89
C ASN A 636 45.67 -57.14 -38.22
N ALA A 637 44.42 -56.86 -38.57
CA ALA A 637 44.07 -56.20 -39.83
C ALA A 637 44.43 -54.70 -39.87
N ALA A 638 45.00 -54.15 -38.79
CA ALA A 638 45.34 -52.74 -38.60
C ALA A 638 44.20 -51.81 -39.03
N ASP A 639 43.03 -52.05 -38.43
CA ASP A 639 41.81 -51.26 -38.66
C ASP A 639 41.28 -51.26 -40.11
N THR A 640 41.77 -52.18 -40.96
CA THR A 640 41.21 -52.40 -42.30
C THR A 640 40.08 -53.44 -42.27
N LYS A 641 39.12 -53.31 -43.20
CA LYS A 641 38.00 -54.25 -43.30
C LYS A 641 38.47 -55.60 -43.82
N ILE A 642 38.13 -56.67 -43.10
CA ILE A 642 38.18 -58.04 -43.61
C ILE A 642 36.93 -58.25 -44.46
N THR A 643 37.09 -58.30 -45.77
CA THR A 643 35.98 -58.43 -46.73
C THR A 643 35.75 -59.90 -47.12
N ASN A 644 34.55 -60.22 -47.61
CA ASN A 644 34.10 -61.58 -47.99
C ASN A 644 33.92 -62.57 -46.82
N VAL A 645 33.33 -62.11 -45.70
CA VAL A 645 32.99 -62.93 -44.53
C VAL A 645 31.49 -63.31 -44.57
N VAL A 646 31.17 -64.62 -44.60
CA VAL A 646 29.78 -65.15 -44.57
C VAL A 646 29.12 -64.97 -43.19
N ASN A 647 27.79 -65.14 -43.07
CA ASN A 647 27.12 -65.07 -41.76
C ASN A 647 27.63 -66.21 -40.85
N GLY A 648 28.15 -65.87 -39.67
CA GLY A 648 28.53 -66.86 -38.65
C GLY A 648 27.31 -67.29 -37.84
N ASP A 649 27.35 -68.47 -37.21
CA ASP A 649 26.24 -68.93 -36.37
C ASP A 649 26.11 -68.07 -35.09
N VAL A 650 24.89 -67.64 -34.77
CA VAL A 650 24.57 -66.87 -33.56
C VAL A 650 23.96 -67.80 -32.51
N SER A 651 24.83 -68.42 -31.71
CA SER A 651 24.48 -69.31 -30.61
C SER A 651 25.44 -69.16 -29.43
N GLU A 652 25.02 -69.61 -28.25
CA GLU A 652 25.83 -69.58 -27.02
C GLU A 652 27.06 -70.51 -27.16
N GLY A 653 28.18 -69.98 -27.67
CA GLY A 653 29.45 -70.71 -27.80
C GLY A 653 30.18 -70.57 -29.15
N SER A 654 29.57 -69.95 -30.17
CA SER A 654 30.17 -69.78 -31.51
C SER A 654 31.52 -69.06 -31.48
N LYS A 655 32.47 -69.52 -32.33
CA LYS A 655 33.80 -68.91 -32.55
C LYS A 655 33.93 -68.35 -33.97
N ASP A 656 32.83 -68.32 -34.71
CA ASP A 656 32.79 -67.79 -36.06
C ASP A 656 32.88 -66.26 -36.04
N ALA A 657 33.46 -65.69 -37.09
CA ALA A 657 33.44 -64.26 -37.29
C ALA A 657 32.02 -63.82 -37.69
N ILE A 658 31.43 -62.88 -36.93
CA ILE A 658 30.18 -62.22 -37.31
C ILE A 658 30.44 -61.14 -38.36
N ASN A 659 29.53 -60.97 -39.32
CA ASN A 659 29.63 -59.90 -40.31
C ASN A 659 28.72 -58.71 -39.98
N GLY A 660 28.91 -57.59 -40.69
CA GLY A 660 28.16 -56.35 -40.45
C GLY A 660 26.63 -56.47 -40.63
N GLY A 661 26.15 -57.40 -41.45
CA GLY A 661 24.71 -57.59 -41.68
C GLY A 661 23.98 -58.14 -40.44
N GLN A 662 24.63 -59.05 -39.71
CA GLN A 662 24.07 -59.63 -38.48
C GLN A 662 24.00 -58.62 -37.34
N LEU A 663 25.03 -57.76 -37.19
CA LEU A 663 25.03 -56.69 -36.19
C LEU A 663 24.02 -55.58 -36.52
N TYR A 664 23.86 -55.23 -37.80
CA TYR A 664 22.90 -54.22 -38.24
C TYR A 664 21.45 -54.59 -37.90
N ALA A 665 21.05 -55.86 -38.14
CA ALA A 665 19.71 -56.35 -37.83
C ALA A 665 19.37 -56.22 -36.33
N GLN A 666 20.33 -56.53 -35.46
CA GLN A 666 20.18 -56.35 -34.02
C GLN A 666 20.04 -54.86 -33.63
N GLY A 667 20.80 -53.97 -34.28
CA GLY A 667 20.71 -52.52 -34.08
C GLY A 667 19.34 -51.95 -34.46
N SER A 668 18.83 -52.27 -35.65
CA SER A 668 17.49 -51.83 -36.09
C SER A 668 16.34 -52.31 -35.19
N GLY A 669 16.45 -53.51 -34.62
CA GLY A 669 15.46 -54.04 -33.68
C GLY A 669 15.32 -53.19 -32.41
N ILE A 670 16.44 -52.65 -31.89
CA ILE A 670 16.46 -51.82 -30.67
C ILE A 670 15.77 -50.47 -30.90
N SER A 671 15.90 -49.85 -32.09
CA SER A 671 15.19 -48.60 -32.42
C SER A 671 13.67 -48.72 -32.30
N SER A 672 13.11 -49.89 -32.63
CA SER A 672 11.66 -50.14 -32.54
C SER A 672 11.15 -50.24 -31.10
N ILE A 673 12.02 -50.61 -30.15
CA ILE A 673 11.67 -50.73 -28.72
C ILE A 673 11.69 -49.36 -28.04
N ILE A 674 12.67 -48.51 -28.36
CA ILE A 674 12.77 -47.15 -27.82
C ILE A 674 11.65 -46.25 -28.39
N GLY A 675 11.26 -46.49 -29.65
CA GLY A 675 10.15 -45.80 -30.31
C GLY A 675 10.45 -44.34 -30.71
N GLY A 676 9.43 -43.62 -31.20
CA GLY A 676 9.56 -42.24 -31.67
C GLY A 676 10.49 -42.08 -32.88
N GLU A 677 11.22 -40.96 -32.94
CA GLU A 677 12.19 -40.63 -34.00
C GLU A 677 13.58 -41.26 -33.74
N THR A 678 13.66 -42.44 -33.11
CA THR A 678 14.95 -43.09 -32.82
C THR A 678 15.65 -43.51 -34.11
N VAL A 679 16.78 -42.89 -34.41
CA VAL A 679 17.63 -43.23 -35.56
C VAL A 679 18.82 -44.06 -35.07
N TYR A 680 18.92 -45.30 -35.56
CA TYR A 680 20.12 -46.12 -35.42
C TYR A 680 21.15 -45.69 -36.47
N ASN A 681 22.34 -45.31 -36.01
CA ASN A 681 23.48 -45.05 -36.89
C ASN A 681 24.34 -46.31 -37.04
N PRO A 682 24.32 -46.98 -38.19
CA PRO A 682 25.07 -48.22 -38.39
C PRO A 682 26.58 -48.02 -38.53
N VAL A 683 27.06 -46.78 -38.64
CA VAL A 683 28.49 -46.47 -38.79
C VAL A 683 29.22 -46.53 -37.45
N ASP A 684 28.59 -46.02 -36.39
CA ASP A 684 29.18 -45.95 -35.04
C ASP A 684 28.42 -46.77 -33.99
N GLY A 685 27.31 -47.40 -34.38
CA GLY A 685 26.48 -48.22 -33.51
C GLY A 685 25.61 -47.42 -32.52
N THR A 686 25.58 -46.09 -32.65
CA THR A 686 24.85 -45.22 -31.72
C THR A 686 23.37 -45.12 -32.08
N PHE A 687 22.56 -44.81 -31.06
CA PHE A 687 21.16 -44.47 -31.23
C PHE A 687 20.99 -43.00 -30.89
N THR A 688 20.42 -42.24 -31.82
CA THR A 688 20.06 -40.85 -31.59
C THR A 688 18.55 -40.72 -31.54
N ASN A 689 18.05 -40.03 -30.53
CA ASN A 689 16.66 -39.67 -30.40
C ASN A 689 16.63 -38.29 -29.76
N SER A 690 15.91 -37.35 -30.37
CA SER A 690 15.80 -35.98 -29.85
C SER A 690 14.63 -35.80 -28.90
N ASN A 691 13.73 -36.80 -28.81
CA ASN A 691 12.43 -36.63 -28.19
C ASN A 691 11.81 -37.97 -27.74
N ILE A 692 12.47 -38.69 -26.83
CA ILE A 692 11.94 -39.94 -26.29
C ILE A 692 10.60 -39.64 -25.58
N GLY A 693 9.51 -40.20 -26.12
CA GLY A 693 8.16 -40.06 -25.57
C GLY A 693 7.59 -38.63 -25.56
N GLY A 694 8.12 -37.69 -26.35
CA GLY A 694 7.62 -36.30 -26.37
C GLY A 694 8.21 -35.38 -25.29
N THR A 695 9.24 -35.83 -24.55
CA THR A 695 9.83 -35.13 -23.39
C THR A 695 10.93 -34.11 -23.70
N GLY A 696 11.38 -34.03 -24.97
CA GLY A 696 12.52 -33.22 -25.39
C GLY A 696 13.89 -33.72 -24.90
N GLN A 697 13.95 -34.94 -24.34
CA GLN A 697 15.17 -35.57 -23.83
C GLN A 697 15.70 -36.65 -24.78
N HIS A 698 17.03 -36.81 -24.79
CA HIS A 698 17.76 -37.69 -25.70
C HIS A 698 18.21 -39.02 -25.08
N SER A 699 17.85 -39.27 -23.81
CA SER A 699 18.10 -40.53 -23.11
C SER A 699 16.86 -40.98 -22.32
N ILE A 700 16.73 -42.28 -22.10
CA ILE A 700 15.62 -42.85 -21.30
C ILE A 700 15.70 -42.33 -19.86
N ASP A 701 16.90 -42.27 -19.28
CA ASP A 701 17.13 -41.73 -17.94
C ASP A 701 16.75 -40.24 -17.86
N GLY A 702 17.15 -39.43 -18.84
CA GLY A 702 16.78 -38.02 -18.93
C GLY A 702 15.27 -37.81 -19.07
N ALA A 703 14.59 -38.62 -19.89
CA ALA A 703 13.14 -38.58 -20.06
C ALA A 703 12.38 -38.96 -18.77
N ILE A 704 12.89 -39.94 -17.99
CA ILE A 704 12.33 -40.29 -16.68
C ILE A 704 12.61 -39.19 -15.66
N ALA A 705 13.81 -38.60 -15.68
CA ALA A 705 14.19 -37.50 -14.80
C ALA A 705 13.37 -36.23 -15.06
N SER A 706 13.03 -35.92 -16.32
CA SER A 706 12.19 -34.76 -16.66
C SER A 706 10.75 -34.92 -16.16
N ILE A 707 10.19 -36.13 -16.23
CA ILE A 707 8.88 -36.44 -15.64
C ILE A 707 8.92 -36.25 -14.11
N LYS A 708 9.97 -36.76 -13.44
CA LYS A 708 10.16 -36.57 -11.98
C LYS A 708 10.34 -35.10 -11.60
N GLN A 709 11.08 -34.31 -12.39
CA GLN A 709 11.20 -32.87 -12.16
C GLN A 709 9.86 -32.16 -12.37
N GLY A 710 9.06 -32.55 -13.38
CA GLY A 710 7.71 -32.06 -13.57
C GLY A 710 6.80 -32.36 -12.36
N GLU A 711 6.90 -33.56 -11.78
CA GLU A 711 6.18 -33.94 -10.55
C GLU A 711 6.60 -33.08 -9.35
N VAL A 712 7.91 -32.82 -9.17
CA VAL A 712 8.42 -31.92 -8.12
C VAL A 712 7.86 -30.50 -8.28
N VAL A 713 7.92 -29.93 -9.48
CA VAL A 713 7.40 -28.58 -9.77
C VAL A 713 5.88 -28.51 -9.57
N ILE A 714 5.14 -29.54 -9.97
CA ILE A 714 3.69 -29.64 -9.70
C ILE A 714 3.44 -29.64 -8.19
N ASN A 715 4.19 -30.42 -7.42
CA ASN A 715 4.04 -30.49 -5.97
C ASN A 715 4.44 -29.20 -5.26
N GLU A 716 5.47 -28.49 -5.73
CA GLU A 716 5.84 -27.16 -5.23
C GLU A 716 4.75 -26.13 -5.53
N ASN A 717 4.20 -26.12 -6.75
CA ASN A 717 3.10 -25.25 -7.13
C ASN A 717 1.82 -25.55 -6.33
N ILE A 718 1.52 -26.83 -6.06
CA ILE A 718 0.39 -27.23 -5.21
C ILE A 718 0.60 -26.76 -3.77
N GLN A 719 1.81 -26.88 -3.21
CA GLN A 719 2.13 -26.37 -1.87
C GLN A 719 2.06 -24.84 -1.80
N ALA A 720 2.61 -24.14 -2.80
CA ALA A 720 2.51 -22.68 -2.91
C ALA A 720 1.05 -22.24 -3.02
N ASN A 721 0.24 -22.89 -3.85
CA ASN A 721 -1.19 -22.62 -3.96
C ASN A 721 -1.95 -22.95 -2.67
N THR A 722 -1.59 -24.02 -1.97
CA THR A 722 -2.17 -24.36 -0.65
C THR A 722 -1.88 -23.27 0.38
N THR A 723 -0.65 -22.74 0.38
CA THR A 723 -0.23 -21.63 1.26
C THR A 723 -0.94 -20.33 0.91
N ASN A 724 -1.07 -20.03 -0.39
CA ASN A 724 -1.83 -18.87 -0.88
C ASN A 724 -3.31 -18.98 -0.53
N ILE A 725 -3.91 -20.19 -0.61
CA ILE A 725 -5.29 -20.44 -0.20
C ILE A 725 -5.46 -20.23 1.31
N GLN A 726 -4.55 -20.72 2.15
CA GLN A 726 -4.58 -20.46 3.59
C GLN A 726 -4.43 -18.96 3.91
N THR A 727 -3.53 -18.28 3.23
CA THR A 727 -3.32 -16.83 3.36
C THR A 727 -4.58 -16.06 2.95
N ASN A 728 -5.16 -16.40 1.79
CA ASN A 728 -6.42 -15.81 1.33
C ASN A 728 -7.57 -16.11 2.28
N THR A 729 -7.64 -17.31 2.85
CA THR A 729 -8.64 -17.69 3.86
C THR A 729 -8.52 -16.82 5.12
N THR A 730 -7.29 -16.60 5.59
CA THR A 730 -7.00 -15.71 6.73
C THR A 730 -7.35 -14.25 6.41
N ASN A 731 -7.00 -13.78 5.21
CA ASN A 731 -7.33 -12.43 4.74
C ASN A 731 -8.84 -12.24 4.61
N ILE A 732 -9.58 -13.23 4.11
CA ILE A 732 -11.04 -13.22 4.04
C ILE A 732 -11.65 -13.15 5.44
N ALA A 733 -11.15 -13.94 6.40
CA ALA A 733 -11.60 -13.89 7.79
C ALA A 733 -11.33 -12.51 8.42
N THR A 734 -10.15 -11.93 8.17
CA THR A 734 -9.79 -10.58 8.64
C THR A 734 -10.67 -9.52 8.02
N ASN A 735 -10.87 -9.57 6.70
CA ASN A 735 -11.75 -8.65 5.98
C ASN A 735 -13.19 -8.78 6.46
N LYS A 736 -13.66 -9.98 6.76
CA LYS A 736 -14.98 -10.20 7.37
C LYS A 736 -15.09 -9.50 8.72
N THR A 737 -14.11 -9.68 9.62
CA THR A 737 -14.08 -8.97 10.91
C THR A 737 -14.05 -7.44 10.74
N ASN A 738 -13.28 -6.93 9.77
CA ASN A 738 -13.23 -5.51 9.45
C ASN A 738 -14.57 -5.00 8.91
N ILE A 739 -15.25 -5.77 8.05
CA ILE A 739 -16.57 -5.44 7.53
C ILE A 739 -17.61 -5.45 8.66
N ASP A 740 -17.59 -6.44 9.55
CA ASP A 740 -18.51 -6.52 10.69
C ASP A 740 -18.29 -5.33 11.65
N THR A 741 -17.02 -4.95 11.88
CA THR A 741 -16.64 -3.75 12.66
C THR A 741 -17.10 -2.47 11.98
N ASN A 742 -16.85 -2.33 10.68
CA ASN A 742 -17.29 -1.16 9.91
C ASN A 742 -18.81 -1.05 9.87
N THR A 743 -19.52 -2.18 9.74
CA THR A 743 -20.98 -2.23 9.79
C THR A 743 -21.51 -1.75 11.15
N THR A 744 -20.87 -2.20 12.24
CA THR A 744 -21.18 -1.74 13.60
C THR A 744 -20.92 -0.24 13.76
N ASN A 745 -19.76 0.24 13.30
CA ASN A 745 -19.41 1.66 13.37
C ASN A 745 -20.34 2.55 12.55
N ILE A 746 -20.71 2.12 11.34
CA ILE A 746 -21.69 2.81 10.49
C ILE A 746 -23.05 2.86 11.20
N LYS A 747 -23.49 1.75 11.81
CA LYS A 747 -24.73 1.74 12.58
C LYS A 747 -24.68 2.71 13.76
N VAL A 748 -23.60 2.70 14.55
CA VAL A 748 -23.44 3.63 15.69
C VAL A 748 -23.42 5.09 15.22
N ASN A 749 -22.72 5.38 14.13
CA ASN A 749 -22.68 6.74 13.56
C ASN A 749 -24.07 7.14 13.03
N LYS A 750 -24.78 6.23 12.36
CA LYS A 750 -26.16 6.44 11.93
C LYS A 750 -27.08 6.71 13.11
N ASP A 751 -27.02 5.88 14.16
CA ASP A 751 -27.84 6.07 15.37
C ASP A 751 -27.55 7.43 16.03
N LYS A 752 -26.28 7.89 16.07
CA LYS A 752 -25.90 9.21 16.58
C LYS A 752 -26.39 10.37 15.68
N ILE A 753 -26.34 10.22 14.36
CA ILE A 753 -26.83 11.20 13.40
C ILE A 753 -28.37 11.29 13.45
N ASP A 754 -29.04 10.14 13.56
CA ASP A 754 -30.49 10.01 13.65
C ASP A 754 -31.02 10.50 15.01
N ALA A 755 -30.25 10.33 16.08
CA ALA A 755 -30.57 10.89 17.40
C ALA A 755 -30.66 12.43 17.41
N GLY A 756 -30.03 13.09 16.41
CA GLY A 756 -30.17 14.52 16.18
C GLY A 756 -29.50 15.43 17.21
N LEU A 757 -29.72 16.73 17.05
CA LEU A 757 -29.33 17.77 17.99
C LEU A 757 -30.55 18.20 18.81
N ASN A 758 -30.41 18.21 20.12
CA ASN A 758 -31.44 18.68 21.05
C ASN A 758 -31.23 20.16 21.39
N PHE A 759 -32.26 20.97 21.17
CA PHE A 759 -32.30 22.38 21.55
C PHE A 759 -33.41 22.60 22.58
N GLY A 760 -33.02 23.05 23.77
CA GLY A 760 -33.94 23.45 24.84
C GLY A 760 -34.14 24.96 24.89
N ALA A 761 -35.24 25.40 25.48
CA ALA A 761 -35.53 26.79 25.81
C ALA A 761 -36.16 26.87 27.21
N ASP A 762 -36.24 28.08 27.78
CA ASP A 762 -36.78 28.32 29.13
C ASP A 762 -38.25 27.88 29.29
N SER A 763 -38.99 27.73 28.18
CA SER A 763 -40.33 27.14 28.14
C SER A 763 -40.58 26.43 26.81
N GLY A 764 -41.48 25.43 26.81
CA GLY A 764 -41.79 24.59 25.64
C GLY A 764 -41.07 23.24 25.65
N ALA A 765 -41.38 22.39 24.67
CA ALA A 765 -40.74 21.09 24.51
C ALA A 765 -39.36 21.22 23.88
N THR A 766 -38.42 20.35 24.26
CA THR A 766 -37.11 20.22 23.60
C THR A 766 -37.31 19.89 22.13
N ILE A 767 -36.66 20.65 21.25
CA ILE A 767 -36.66 20.41 19.81
C ILE A 767 -35.51 19.45 19.50
N ASN A 768 -35.83 18.24 19.06
CA ASN A 768 -34.84 17.33 18.49
C ASN A 768 -34.86 17.47 16.97
N LYS A 769 -33.70 17.81 16.38
CA LYS A 769 -33.52 17.89 14.94
C LYS A 769 -32.48 16.87 14.44
N PRO A 770 -32.89 15.82 13.70
CA PRO A 770 -31.97 14.90 13.05
C PRO A 770 -31.04 15.63 12.07
N VAL A 771 -29.75 15.27 12.06
CA VAL A 771 -28.73 15.98 11.26
C VAL A 771 -28.80 15.63 9.76
N GLY A 772 -29.53 14.57 9.40
CA GLY A 772 -29.67 14.10 8.00
C GLY A 772 -31.00 14.44 7.30
N ASP A 773 -31.96 15.01 8.02
CA ASP A 773 -33.20 15.54 7.46
C ASP A 773 -32.87 16.90 6.84
N GLY A 774 -32.90 17.01 5.51
CA GLY A 774 -32.51 18.22 4.77
C GLY A 774 -33.33 19.48 5.07
N SER A 775 -34.24 19.46 6.04
CA SER A 775 -34.91 20.65 6.53
C SER A 775 -34.06 21.41 7.56
N VAL A 776 -33.86 22.69 7.29
CA VAL A 776 -33.06 23.59 8.12
C VAL A 776 -33.84 23.91 9.41
N LEU A 777 -33.18 23.81 10.57
CA LEU A 777 -33.72 24.38 11.81
C LEU A 777 -33.63 25.91 11.72
N THR A 778 -34.76 26.56 11.47
CA THR A 778 -34.84 28.02 11.33
C THR A 778 -35.04 28.68 12.68
N PHE A 779 -34.13 29.57 13.08
CA PHE A 779 -34.36 30.49 14.18
C PHE A 779 -35.02 31.75 13.62
N THR A 780 -36.24 32.04 14.08
CA THR A 780 -36.99 33.22 13.65
C THR A 780 -36.99 34.27 14.75
N GLY A 781 -36.55 35.48 14.42
CA GLY A 781 -36.74 36.66 15.23
C GLY A 781 -38.23 37.03 15.36
N GLY A 782 -38.64 37.46 16.56
CA GLY A 782 -39.97 38.02 16.81
C GLY A 782 -40.00 39.55 16.64
N ASN A 783 -40.96 40.21 17.29
CA ASN A 783 -41.10 41.68 17.21
C ASN A 783 -39.90 42.46 17.78
N ASN A 784 -39.16 41.88 18.73
CA ASN A 784 -38.09 42.56 19.48
C ASN A 784 -36.69 42.04 19.19
N ILE A 785 -36.58 40.89 18.54
CA ILE A 785 -35.32 40.21 18.27
C ILE A 785 -35.23 39.93 16.77
N THR A 786 -34.11 40.27 16.15
CA THR A 786 -33.78 39.85 14.78
C THR A 786 -32.71 38.76 14.83
N THR A 787 -32.87 37.74 13.99
CA THR A 787 -31.92 36.64 13.83
C THR A 787 -31.27 36.71 12.45
N THR A 788 -29.95 36.78 12.37
CA THR A 788 -29.21 36.83 11.10
C THR A 788 -28.15 35.73 11.06
N ALA A 789 -28.11 34.96 9.97
CA ALA A 789 -27.02 34.01 9.71
C ALA A 789 -25.81 34.77 9.14
N ALA A 790 -24.65 34.69 9.80
CA ALA A 790 -23.42 35.36 9.38
C ALA A 790 -22.24 34.39 9.47
N GLY A 791 -21.82 33.83 8.34
CA GLY A 791 -20.77 32.80 8.31
C GLY A 791 -21.21 31.52 9.04
N SER A 792 -20.44 31.10 10.05
CA SER A 792 -20.68 29.87 10.84
C SER A 792 -21.49 30.11 12.13
N SER A 793 -22.11 31.29 12.31
CA SER A 793 -22.88 31.62 13.52
C SER A 793 -24.26 32.22 13.19
N ILE A 794 -25.20 32.06 14.13
CA ILE A 794 -26.48 32.77 14.15
C ILE A 794 -26.34 33.92 15.15
N LYS A 795 -26.50 35.16 14.66
CA LYS A 795 -26.48 36.37 15.49
C LYS A 795 -27.90 36.71 15.91
N PHE A 796 -28.09 36.95 17.20
CA PHE A 796 -29.33 37.47 17.79
C PHE A 796 -29.12 38.93 18.17
N ASP A 797 -29.91 39.83 17.60
CA ASP A 797 -29.86 41.26 17.85
C ASP A 797 -31.19 41.79 18.37
N LEU A 798 -31.14 42.82 19.22
CA LEU A 798 -32.31 43.61 19.58
C LEU A 798 -32.72 44.51 18.41
N ASN A 799 -34.01 44.63 18.18
CA ASN A 799 -34.55 45.56 17.20
C ASN A 799 -34.37 47.01 17.67
N GLY A 800 -34.18 47.95 16.73
CA GLY A 800 -34.04 49.37 17.07
C GLY A 800 -35.25 49.94 17.82
N ASN A 801 -36.45 49.43 17.53
CA ASN A 801 -37.66 49.67 18.29
C ASN A 801 -38.08 48.39 19.02
N ILE A 802 -38.29 48.48 20.33
CA ILE A 802 -38.72 47.36 21.17
C ILE A 802 -40.19 47.54 21.56
N ASN A 803 -41.02 46.58 21.15
CA ASN A 803 -42.45 46.49 21.45
C ASN A 803 -42.70 45.48 22.59
N ILE A 804 -42.84 46.00 23.81
CA ILE A 804 -43.08 45.24 25.05
C ILE A 804 -44.13 45.96 25.89
N ASP A 805 -44.94 45.21 26.63
CA ASP A 805 -46.03 45.78 27.43
C ASP A 805 -45.53 46.69 28.56
N SER A 806 -44.41 46.31 29.19
CA SER A 806 -43.75 47.14 30.20
C SER A 806 -42.28 46.83 30.39
N VAL A 807 -41.52 47.81 30.84
CA VAL A 807 -40.16 47.68 31.38
C VAL A 807 -40.21 47.97 32.88
N LYS A 808 -39.66 47.09 33.72
CA LYS A 808 -39.53 47.32 35.15
C LYS A 808 -38.06 47.34 35.56
N THR A 809 -37.58 48.50 36.00
CA THR A 809 -36.22 48.70 36.53
C THR A 809 -36.33 49.11 38.00
N GLY A 810 -36.16 48.15 38.91
CA GLY A 810 -36.40 48.38 40.34
C GLY A 810 -37.86 48.79 40.63
N ASN A 811 -38.04 49.99 41.19
CA ASN A 811 -39.37 50.53 41.51
C ASN A 811 -40.02 51.31 40.36
N THR A 812 -39.32 51.52 39.24
CA THR A 812 -39.84 52.24 38.07
C THR A 812 -40.44 51.27 37.07
N THR A 813 -41.66 51.55 36.63
CA THR A 813 -42.37 50.84 35.56
C THR A 813 -42.62 51.79 34.40
N ILE A 814 -42.23 51.41 33.19
CA ILE A 814 -42.55 52.11 31.95
C ILE A 814 -43.53 51.21 31.18
N ASN A 815 -44.71 51.70 30.84
CA ASN A 815 -45.72 50.94 30.09
C ASN A 815 -46.58 51.88 29.22
N ASN A 816 -47.64 51.36 28.60
CA ASN A 816 -48.57 52.16 27.80
C ASN A 816 -49.26 53.31 28.56
N ASN A 817 -49.27 53.29 29.89
CA ASN A 817 -49.79 54.39 30.69
C ASN A 817 -48.74 55.46 30.99
N GLY A 818 -47.45 55.22 30.71
CA GLY A 818 -46.33 56.13 30.92
C GLY A 818 -45.24 55.58 31.87
N VAL A 819 -44.59 56.47 32.62
CA VAL A 819 -43.55 56.14 33.61
C VAL A 819 -44.15 56.28 35.01
N SER A 820 -44.03 55.24 35.85
CA SER A 820 -44.51 55.24 37.23
C SER A 820 -43.43 54.71 38.17
N ILE A 821 -43.13 55.47 39.23
CA ILE A 821 -42.23 55.04 40.30
C ILE A 821 -43.09 54.65 41.50
N VAL A 822 -43.00 53.40 41.96
CA VAL A 822 -43.76 52.94 43.14
C VAL A 822 -43.36 53.77 44.36
N GLY A 823 -44.34 54.47 44.95
CA GLY A 823 -44.11 55.37 46.08
C GLY A 823 -43.47 56.72 45.72
N GLY A 824 -43.34 57.05 44.44
CA GLY A 824 -42.69 58.27 43.95
C GLY A 824 -43.43 58.96 42.81
N PRO A 825 -42.81 59.95 42.14
CA PRO A 825 -43.40 60.65 41.01
C PRO A 825 -43.77 59.72 39.83
N SER A 826 -44.75 60.13 39.04
CA SER A 826 -45.15 59.46 37.81
C SER A 826 -45.46 60.48 36.70
N MET A 827 -45.20 60.07 35.46
CA MET A 827 -45.54 60.80 34.24
C MET A 827 -46.40 59.88 33.38
N THR A 828 -47.70 60.16 33.30
CA THR A 828 -48.67 59.31 32.60
C THR A 828 -49.40 60.06 31.50
N ALA A 829 -50.25 59.37 30.74
CA ALA A 829 -51.17 60.02 29.80
C ALA A 829 -52.10 61.06 30.47
N SER A 830 -52.31 60.97 31.79
CA SER A 830 -53.07 61.95 32.57
C SER A 830 -52.24 63.15 33.04
N GLY A 831 -50.94 63.20 32.71
CA GLY A 831 -50.01 64.26 33.10
C GLY A 831 -49.00 63.83 34.15
N ILE A 832 -48.39 64.82 34.81
CA ILE A 832 -47.36 64.63 35.84
C ILE A 832 -48.00 64.59 37.22
N ASN A 833 -47.73 63.55 37.99
CA ASN A 833 -48.07 63.47 39.41
C ASN A 833 -46.79 63.33 40.22
N ALA A 834 -46.44 64.34 41.02
CA ALA A 834 -45.23 64.35 41.84
C ALA A 834 -45.33 63.48 43.12
N ALA A 835 -46.47 62.85 43.39
CA ALA A 835 -46.74 62.06 44.58
C ALA A 835 -46.47 62.81 45.90
N GLY A 836 -46.84 64.10 45.95
CA GLY A 836 -46.63 64.97 47.12
C GLY A 836 -45.22 65.55 47.25
N ASN A 837 -44.30 65.23 46.34
CA ASN A 837 -42.96 65.80 46.33
C ASN A 837 -42.93 67.21 45.72
N LYS A 838 -41.94 68.01 46.16
CA LYS A 838 -41.67 69.33 45.56
C LYS A 838 -41.16 69.16 44.12
N ILE A 839 -41.76 69.92 43.20
CA ILE A 839 -41.25 70.09 41.83
C ILE A 839 -40.38 71.35 41.85
N THR A 840 -39.06 71.19 41.72
CA THR A 840 -38.11 72.31 41.62
C THR A 840 -37.81 72.63 40.16
N ASP A 841 -37.14 73.76 39.91
CA ASP A 841 -36.72 74.18 38.55
C ASP A 841 -37.87 74.43 37.57
N VAL A 842 -39.03 74.84 38.10
CA VAL A 842 -40.15 75.34 37.30
C VAL A 842 -39.88 76.81 36.93
N ALA A 843 -39.51 77.03 35.67
CA ALA A 843 -39.38 78.38 35.10
C ALA A 843 -40.72 79.13 35.12
N ASP A 844 -40.68 80.46 34.96
CA ASP A 844 -41.89 81.28 34.89
C ASP A 844 -42.79 80.82 33.73
N GLY A 845 -44.05 80.47 34.02
CA GLY A 845 -45.02 80.11 33.00
C GLY A 845 -45.32 81.30 32.08
N MET A 846 -45.19 81.11 30.76
CA MET A 846 -45.42 82.14 29.73
C MET A 846 -46.71 81.88 28.92
N ALA A 847 -47.25 80.66 28.97
CA ALA A 847 -48.46 80.25 28.27
C ALA A 847 -49.55 79.77 29.25
N PRO A 848 -50.84 79.75 28.85
CA PRO A 848 -51.97 79.42 29.75
C PRO A 848 -51.95 78.03 30.39
N ARG A 849 -51.12 77.09 29.89
CA ARG A 849 -51.02 75.71 30.38
C ARG A 849 -49.69 75.39 31.06
N ASP A 850 -48.84 76.39 31.24
CA ASP A 850 -47.58 76.23 31.96
C ASP A 850 -47.84 76.12 33.47
N ALA A 851 -46.96 75.43 34.17
CA ALA A 851 -46.99 75.40 35.62
C ALA A 851 -46.55 76.77 36.17
N VAL A 852 -47.34 77.34 37.08
CA VAL A 852 -46.95 78.58 37.79
C VAL A 852 -46.02 78.24 38.93
N ASN A 853 -44.90 78.94 39.01
CA ASN A 853 -43.98 78.78 40.14
C ASN A 853 -44.36 79.71 41.32
N MET A 854 -43.70 79.52 42.46
CA MET A 854 -43.98 80.32 43.67
C MET A 854 -43.68 81.82 43.47
N GLY A 855 -42.72 82.17 42.62
CA GLY A 855 -42.41 83.58 42.29
C GLY A 855 -43.59 84.27 41.61
N GLN A 856 -44.27 83.59 40.68
CA GLN A 856 -45.44 84.12 40.00
C GLN A 856 -46.66 84.26 40.93
N LEU A 857 -46.89 83.29 41.84
CA LEU A 857 -47.99 83.37 42.80
C LEU A 857 -47.76 84.48 43.84
N ASP A 858 -46.53 84.64 44.31
CA ASP A 858 -46.16 85.69 45.27
C ASP A 858 -46.39 87.09 44.67
N ALA A 859 -46.02 87.30 43.39
CA ALA A 859 -46.29 88.54 42.68
C ALA A 859 -47.80 88.87 42.58
N VAL A 860 -48.66 87.86 42.36
CA VAL A 860 -50.13 88.04 42.37
C VAL A 860 -50.66 88.33 43.76
N SER A 861 -50.17 87.61 44.79
CA SER A 861 -50.55 87.79 46.19
C SER A 861 -50.28 89.21 46.68
N GLN A 862 -49.08 89.73 46.42
CA GLN A 862 -48.71 91.11 46.74
C GLN A 862 -49.63 92.13 46.06
N ARG A 863 -49.96 91.91 44.78
CA ARG A 863 -50.86 92.80 44.03
C ARG A 863 -52.28 92.81 44.59
N LEU A 864 -52.81 91.65 45.00
CA LEU A 864 -54.15 91.57 45.60
C LEU A 864 -54.21 92.21 46.99
N GLY A 865 -53.18 91.99 47.82
CA GLY A 865 -53.07 92.63 49.13
C GLY A 865 -53.09 94.16 49.05
N ASN A 866 -52.39 94.73 48.08
CA ASN A 866 -52.41 96.17 47.83
C ASN A 866 -53.81 96.68 47.46
N ASN A 867 -54.51 95.99 46.55
CA ASN A 867 -55.87 96.36 46.14
C ASN A 867 -56.88 96.27 47.30
N MET A 868 -56.75 95.26 48.18
CA MET A 868 -57.62 95.12 49.35
C MET A 868 -57.42 96.23 50.37
N ASN A 869 -56.17 96.66 50.59
CA ASN A 869 -55.88 97.81 51.44
C ASN A 869 -56.49 99.10 50.86
N GLU A 870 -56.38 99.31 49.54
CA GLU A 870 -56.95 100.47 48.86
C GLU A 870 -58.49 100.50 48.92
N LEU A 871 -59.14 99.33 48.79
CA LEU A 871 -60.59 99.22 49.00
C LEU A 871 -61.00 99.52 50.45
N GLY A 872 -60.21 99.05 51.42
CA GLY A 872 -60.45 99.33 52.85
C GLY A 872 -60.45 100.82 53.15
N TYR A 873 -59.52 101.59 52.58
CA TYR A 873 -59.50 103.05 52.73
C TYR A 873 -60.73 103.73 52.13
N LYS A 874 -61.16 103.33 50.92
CA LYS A 874 -62.36 103.91 50.28
C LYS A 874 -63.66 103.60 51.03
N ILE A 875 -63.77 102.43 51.67
CA ILE A 875 -64.96 102.08 52.45
C ILE A 875 -65.06 102.98 53.70
N GLY A 876 -63.94 103.29 54.36
CA GLY A 876 -63.92 104.23 55.49
C GLY A 876 -64.37 105.64 55.07
N GLU A 877 -63.88 106.13 53.93
CA GLU A 877 -64.28 107.43 53.38
C GLU A 877 -65.80 107.50 53.07
N VAL A 878 -66.37 106.43 52.51
CA VAL A 878 -67.82 106.33 52.26
C VAL A 878 -68.64 106.29 53.56
N GLU A 879 -68.15 105.61 54.60
CA GLU A 879 -68.80 105.57 55.91
C GLU A 879 -68.86 106.98 56.54
N ASP A 880 -67.75 107.71 56.49
CA ASP A 880 -67.64 109.07 57.01
C ASP A 880 -68.52 110.06 56.22
N ASP A 881 -68.51 110.01 54.88
CA ASP A 881 -69.36 110.84 54.02
C ASP A 881 -70.86 110.58 54.26
N ALA A 882 -71.25 109.31 54.44
CA ALA A 882 -72.64 108.94 54.73
C ALA A 882 -73.09 109.44 56.10
N ASN A 883 -72.24 109.29 57.12
CA ASN A 883 -72.50 109.80 58.48
C ASN A 883 -72.64 111.33 58.51
N ALA A 884 -71.83 112.05 57.72
CA ALA A 884 -71.89 113.49 57.56
C ALA A 884 -73.19 113.95 56.86
N GLY A 885 -73.60 113.25 55.80
CA GLY A 885 -74.88 113.50 55.11
C GLY A 885 -76.10 113.32 56.02
N ILE A 886 -76.11 112.31 56.90
CA ILE A 886 -77.17 112.11 57.92
C ILE A 886 -77.17 113.26 58.93
N SER A 887 -75.99 113.70 59.37
CA SER A 887 -75.84 114.86 60.26
C SER A 887 -76.43 116.13 59.63
N ALA A 888 -76.19 116.36 58.34
CA ALA A 888 -76.76 117.47 57.58
C ALA A 888 -78.29 117.40 57.52
N ALA A 889 -78.86 116.23 57.23
CA ALA A 889 -80.31 116.04 57.24
C ALA A 889 -80.92 116.32 58.62
N MET A 890 -80.29 115.84 59.70
CA MET A 890 -80.73 116.12 61.07
C MET A 890 -80.65 117.62 61.40
N ALA A 891 -79.59 118.31 60.97
CA ALA A 891 -79.45 119.75 61.13
C ALA A 891 -80.57 120.53 60.41
N MET A 892 -81.01 120.11 59.21
CA MET A 892 -82.15 120.76 58.54
C MET A 892 -83.47 120.51 59.24
N SER A 893 -83.66 119.31 59.80
CA SER A 893 -84.91 118.93 60.46
C SER A 893 -85.20 119.76 61.71
N SER A 894 -84.15 120.19 62.42
CA SER A 894 -84.26 120.97 63.66
C SER A 894 -84.55 122.46 63.43
N LEU A 895 -84.63 122.91 62.17
CA LEU A 895 -84.94 124.29 61.84
C LEU A 895 -86.42 124.62 62.14
N PRO A 896 -86.72 125.66 62.94
CA PRO A 896 -88.10 126.09 63.18
C PRO A 896 -88.79 126.61 61.91
N GLN A 897 -90.12 126.49 61.85
CA GLN A 897 -90.95 127.06 60.78
C GLN A 897 -91.68 128.32 61.27
N ALA A 898 -91.83 129.34 60.43
CA ALA A 898 -92.61 130.54 60.71
C ALA A 898 -94.09 130.19 60.93
N TYR A 899 -94.64 130.55 62.09
CA TYR A 899 -96.04 130.28 62.48
C TYR A 899 -96.90 131.54 62.61
N ILE A 900 -96.34 132.73 62.36
CA ILE A 900 -97.04 134.02 62.47
C ILE A 900 -97.31 134.60 61.07
N ALA A 901 -98.57 134.91 60.78
CA ALA A 901 -99.00 135.40 59.46
C ALA A 901 -98.24 136.68 59.05
N GLY A 902 -97.73 136.67 57.81
CA GLY A 902 -96.99 137.77 57.18
C GLY A 902 -95.54 137.96 57.64
N LYS A 903 -95.08 137.28 58.70
CA LYS A 903 -93.70 137.37 59.20
C LYS A 903 -92.80 136.33 58.53
N SER A 904 -91.52 136.69 58.40
CA SER A 904 -90.45 135.79 57.96
C SER A 904 -89.60 135.38 59.17
N LEU A 905 -89.12 134.14 59.20
CA LEU A 905 -88.26 133.57 60.24
C LEU A 905 -86.97 133.05 59.61
N ILE A 906 -85.83 133.43 60.19
CA ILE A 906 -84.53 132.81 59.92
C ILE A 906 -84.17 131.99 61.14
N GLY A 907 -83.79 130.73 60.93
CA GLY A 907 -83.37 129.80 61.99
C GLY A 907 -82.06 129.13 61.64
N GLY A 908 -81.34 128.70 62.67
CA GLY A 908 -80.18 127.81 62.56
C GLY A 908 -80.48 126.47 63.24
N GLY A 909 -80.01 125.39 62.65
CA GLY A 909 -80.12 124.02 63.17
C GLY A 909 -78.74 123.38 63.19
N ILE A 910 -78.51 122.49 64.15
CA ILE A 910 -77.26 121.74 64.28
C ILE A 910 -77.64 120.27 64.43
N GLY A 911 -76.91 119.37 63.77
CA GLY A 911 -77.09 117.93 63.84
C GLY A 911 -75.76 117.23 63.98
N THR A 912 -75.72 116.14 64.73
CA THR A 912 -74.53 115.28 64.87
C THR A 912 -74.94 113.82 64.82
N TYR A 913 -74.16 113.00 64.12
CA TYR A 913 -74.38 111.56 63.97
C TYR A 913 -73.04 110.85 63.85
N ASN A 914 -72.79 109.87 64.72
CA ASN A 914 -71.61 108.99 64.69
C ASN A 914 -70.25 109.71 64.48
N GLY A 915 -70.03 110.84 65.17
CA GLY A 915 -68.76 111.58 65.12
C GLY A 915 -68.73 112.72 64.08
N GLU A 916 -69.63 112.68 63.10
CA GLU A 916 -69.82 113.76 62.14
C GLU A 916 -70.82 114.79 62.67
N SER A 917 -70.70 116.03 62.18
CA SER A 917 -71.54 117.16 62.57
C SER A 917 -71.91 118.00 61.36
N ALA A 918 -73.05 118.65 61.42
CA ALA A 918 -73.48 119.56 60.37
C ALA A 918 -74.28 120.74 60.93
N VAL A 919 -74.21 121.83 60.17
CA VAL A 919 -74.92 123.06 60.46
C VAL A 919 -75.90 123.35 59.33
N ALA A 920 -77.11 123.75 59.69
CA ALA A 920 -78.16 124.16 58.76
C ALA A 920 -78.60 125.59 59.03
N ILE A 921 -78.91 126.33 57.97
CA ILE A 921 -79.54 127.64 58.03
C ILE A 921 -80.80 127.59 57.20
N GLY A 922 -81.90 128.07 57.76
CA GLY A 922 -83.21 128.06 57.12
C GLY A 922 -83.89 129.42 57.14
N PHE A 923 -84.58 129.74 56.05
CA PHE A 923 -85.53 130.83 55.94
C PHE A 923 -86.93 130.24 55.78
N SER A 924 -87.91 130.74 56.53
CA SER A 924 -89.32 130.39 56.30
C SER A 924 -90.22 131.61 56.38
N LYS A 925 -91.36 131.56 55.68
CA LYS A 925 -92.34 132.65 55.64
C LYS A 925 -93.75 132.08 55.58
N LEU A 926 -94.64 132.63 56.41
CA LEU A 926 -96.08 132.41 56.31
C LEU A 926 -96.72 133.60 55.58
N SER A 927 -97.60 133.36 54.61
CA SER A 927 -98.28 134.40 53.85
C SER A 927 -99.12 135.29 54.77
N ASN A 928 -99.44 136.50 54.30
CA ASN A 928 -100.18 137.48 55.11
C ASN A 928 -101.58 137.00 55.49
N ASP A 929 -102.19 136.12 54.68
CA ASP A 929 -103.49 135.50 54.93
C ASP A 929 -103.37 134.16 55.70
N GLY A 930 -102.17 133.76 56.14
CA GLY A 930 -101.93 132.56 56.93
C GLY A 930 -102.00 131.24 56.16
N ARG A 931 -102.33 131.27 54.86
CA ARG A 931 -102.62 130.06 54.07
C ARG A 931 -101.41 129.38 53.44
N TRP A 932 -100.34 130.09 53.12
CA TRP A 932 -99.14 129.50 52.50
C TRP A 932 -97.94 129.60 53.43
N VAL A 933 -97.27 128.48 53.69
CA VAL A 933 -95.96 128.46 54.33
C VAL A 933 -94.90 128.01 53.35
N MET A 934 -93.80 128.75 53.24
CA MET A 934 -92.62 128.37 52.46
C MET A 934 -91.42 128.27 53.38
N LYS A 935 -90.57 127.25 53.19
CA LYS A 935 -89.33 127.02 53.94
C LYS A 935 -88.21 126.68 52.95
N VAL A 936 -87.08 127.35 53.06
CA VAL A 936 -85.84 127.13 52.30
C VAL A 936 -84.74 126.85 53.31
N ASN A 937 -83.90 125.84 53.06
CA ASN A 937 -82.85 125.39 53.97
C ASN A 937 -81.57 125.12 53.18
N GLY A 938 -80.42 125.41 53.79
CA GLY A 938 -79.10 125.00 53.32
C GLY A 938 -78.28 124.40 54.47
N THR A 939 -77.37 123.48 54.16
CA THR A 939 -76.47 122.81 55.12
C THR A 939 -75.04 122.75 54.66
N ALA A 940 -74.14 122.62 55.62
CA ALA A 940 -72.78 122.15 55.43
C ALA A 940 -72.40 121.17 56.57
N ASP A 941 -71.65 120.13 56.24
CA ASP A 941 -71.17 119.11 57.20
C ASP A 941 -69.65 119.08 57.37
N THR A 942 -69.17 118.27 58.32
CA THR A 942 -67.76 118.15 58.71
C THR A 942 -66.88 117.46 57.65
N GLN A 943 -67.46 116.74 56.69
CA GLN A 943 -66.75 116.19 55.52
C GLN A 943 -66.69 117.18 54.34
N GLY A 944 -67.21 118.40 54.53
CA GLY A 944 -67.13 119.47 53.54
C GLY A 944 -68.22 119.40 52.47
N ASN A 945 -69.21 118.51 52.63
CA ASN A 945 -70.34 118.42 51.73
C ASN A 945 -71.39 119.49 52.07
N ALA A 946 -72.10 120.00 51.05
CA ALA A 946 -73.13 121.03 51.18
C ALA A 946 -74.45 120.59 50.54
N GLY A 947 -75.56 120.88 51.20
CA GLY A 947 -76.91 120.45 50.79
C GLY A 947 -77.93 121.58 50.87
N GLY A 948 -79.04 121.45 50.16
CA GLY A 948 -80.13 122.44 50.20
C GLY A 948 -81.49 121.84 49.89
N SER A 949 -82.53 122.41 50.48
CA SER A 949 -83.92 121.98 50.26
C SER A 949 -84.88 123.16 50.31
N ILE A 950 -86.04 123.00 49.67
CA ILE A 950 -87.15 123.96 49.70
C ILE A 950 -88.47 123.19 49.79
N GLY A 951 -89.38 123.65 50.63
CA GLY A 951 -90.72 123.11 50.79
C GLY A 951 -91.77 124.22 50.88
N ALA A 952 -92.97 123.95 50.37
CA ALA A 952 -94.14 124.81 50.51
C ALA A 952 -95.34 123.99 50.99
N GLY A 953 -96.13 124.55 51.89
CA GLY A 953 -97.35 123.94 52.43
C GLY A 953 -98.52 124.91 52.43
N PHE A 954 -99.74 124.40 52.37
CA PHE A 954 -100.97 125.17 52.31
C PHE A 954 -101.93 124.75 53.45
N HIS A 955 -102.45 125.71 54.22
CA HIS A 955 -103.46 125.49 55.26
C HIS A 955 -104.87 125.73 54.71
N PHE A 956 -105.80 124.82 55.03
CA PHE A 956 -107.22 124.90 54.74
C PHE A 956 -108.01 124.42 55.98
N ASP A 957 -109.26 124.87 56.12
CA ASP A 957 -110.16 124.49 57.22
C ASP A 957 -110.79 123.10 57.04
#